data_AF-A0A068Y340-F1
#
_entry.id   AF-A0A068Y340-F1
#
_cell.length_a   1.000
_cell.length_b   1.000
_cell.length_c   1.000
_cell.angle_alpha   90.00
_cell.angle_beta   90.00
_cell.angle_gamma   90.00
#
_symmetry.space_group_name_H-M   'P 1'
#
loop_
_entity.id
_entity.type
_entity.pdbx_description
1 polymer ?
#
loop_
_entity_poly.entity_id
_entity_poly.type
_entity_poly.pdbx_seq_one_letter_code
_entity_poly.pdbx_strand_id
1 'polypeptide(L)'
;MRHLPQTDSHPLFITQKTEEKTTCKREVERAELEALQPSPRERRLFHGIALFYLAIAVVLGLPLWWLTTSPEQFALPAQRIEAFARQAITIGVDVVVLSLDPKISVEELESLKQSLYFNAADAQRSLDAQHQSMMGFSSDNESATRRYASLPVRVDYRFYVTTIAVPSDVTPHLVHGVSAELDRALLNSGLLISLGADNSSAAKHNIENAYYFIILPADSRGFEVDGGRRVDDALAAVVRASLDRNLIYLRSPGVNGVRHNLAFVILALLQEHLVTPSTLQAIYASVWWKGSDVGPMQAVERAGGQVSTDYGAARAEVARVRTHQLPATPGYEVTVSLVGAFDATPPCLPPTDDWLWSVCGSPSHNLSLGDWLRRSVEPGLADLRRFINLKLYSQYLYSVTLDGLSWSRLSKDRKHRYYTAPQLSSVLNSLEAYLGQHASQRGQPDTRVEGGRTSGTHGGLHLVVVVDTPRREFNISARRPLRFHLSASNSDAAASSIALVPQWGAFISLDDVNVSLSNLGPVLVNIVRSFVGLSVQGRTTVTLRGSGQRVLLESSSVGGKIIKWELDSWLRRRTIESLSTAALTLTSLVSTAERVPTMVLNAYVAGRVEHAVAAWAEAVGELASPPSTNSANAGSMAFVAARVALEDADAGFFDHSLLDLLYFPSDQVFGIYVPLFAPIGLPLVASGIAALKFFLKKDRRTAKK
;
A
#
# COMPACT_ATOMS: atom_id res chain seq x y z
N MET A 1 14.94 64.41 -92.16
CA MET A 1 15.85 65.38 -92.81
C MET A 1 17.23 64.75 -92.86
N ARG A 2 17.74 64.49 -94.09
CA ARG A 2 19.17 64.32 -94.50
C ARG A 2 19.97 63.20 -93.82
N HIS A 3 20.81 62.39 -94.47
CA HIS A 3 21.19 62.13 -95.87
C HIS A 3 21.93 60.76 -95.83
N LEU A 4 21.73 59.95 -96.87
CA LEU A 4 22.59 58.81 -97.26
C LEU A 4 24.04 59.28 -97.57
N PRO A 5 25.06 58.38 -97.57
CA PRO A 5 25.33 57.55 -98.76
C PRO A 5 25.72 56.08 -98.51
N GLN A 6 25.54 55.32 -99.60
CA GLN A 6 25.95 53.95 -99.89
C GLN A 6 27.48 53.74 -99.92
N THR A 7 27.86 52.45 -99.90
CA THR A 7 29.05 51.73 -100.44
C THR A 7 29.58 50.78 -99.34
N ASP A 8 29.83 49.47 -99.49
CA ASP A 8 30.14 48.63 -100.64
C ASP A 8 29.90 47.14 -100.35
N SER A 9 29.90 46.38 -101.44
CA SER A 9 29.78 44.94 -101.62
C SER A 9 30.95 44.06 -101.13
N HIS A 10 30.60 42.85 -100.63
CA HIS A 10 31.36 41.58 -100.45
C HIS A 10 32.29 41.39 -99.22
N PRO A 11 32.49 40.14 -98.68
CA PRO A 11 31.73 38.89 -98.87
C PRO A 11 31.34 38.12 -97.58
N LEU A 12 30.34 37.26 -97.74
CA LEU A 12 29.74 36.25 -96.86
C LEU A 12 30.68 35.12 -96.35
N PHE A 13 32.01 35.30 -96.31
CA PHE A 13 32.97 34.20 -96.11
C PHE A 13 33.46 33.98 -94.66
N ILE A 14 33.16 34.87 -93.71
CA ILE A 14 33.69 34.79 -92.33
C ILE A 14 32.69 34.19 -91.33
N THR A 15 31.38 34.27 -91.62
CA THR A 15 30.32 33.66 -90.78
C THR A 15 30.23 32.15 -90.95
N GLN A 16 30.39 31.61 -92.17
CA GLN A 16 30.37 30.16 -92.40
C GLN A 16 31.51 29.43 -91.69
N LYS A 17 32.73 30.00 -91.70
CA LYS A 17 33.90 29.33 -91.09
C LYS A 17 33.85 29.29 -89.56
N THR A 18 33.08 30.19 -88.94
CA THR A 18 32.91 30.26 -87.48
C THR A 18 31.74 29.37 -87.02
N GLU A 19 30.66 29.28 -87.82
CA GLU A 19 29.55 28.33 -87.62
C GLU A 19 29.96 26.87 -87.90
N GLU A 20 30.72 26.59 -88.98
CA GLU A 20 31.25 25.24 -89.24
C GLU A 20 32.18 24.77 -88.12
N LYS A 21 33.00 25.66 -87.57
CA LYS A 21 33.95 25.29 -86.50
C LYS A 21 33.24 25.03 -85.17
N THR A 22 32.12 25.70 -84.89
CA THR A 22 31.28 25.41 -83.71
C THR A 22 30.41 24.16 -83.91
N THR A 23 29.98 23.88 -85.14
CA THR A 23 29.21 22.68 -85.49
C THR A 23 30.10 21.44 -85.46
N CYS A 24 31.28 21.50 -86.07
CA CYS A 24 32.29 20.45 -86.03
C CYS A 24 32.78 20.19 -84.59
N LYS A 25 32.98 21.23 -83.76
CA LYS A 25 33.31 21.04 -82.34
C LYS A 25 32.18 20.36 -81.57
N ARG A 26 30.91 20.72 -81.82
CA ARG A 26 29.74 20.05 -81.23
C ARG A 26 29.56 18.62 -81.72
N GLU A 27 29.93 18.33 -82.96
CA GLU A 27 29.89 16.99 -83.54
C GLU A 27 31.00 16.11 -82.98
N VAL A 28 32.20 16.64 -82.81
CA VAL A 28 33.31 15.96 -82.12
C VAL A 28 32.97 15.74 -80.65
N GLU A 29 32.46 16.75 -79.95
CA GLU A 29 31.97 16.61 -78.58
C GLU A 29 30.83 15.59 -78.48
N ARG A 30 29.90 15.55 -79.45
CA ARG A 30 28.84 14.52 -79.52
C ARG A 30 29.40 13.14 -79.81
N ALA A 31 30.35 13.00 -80.72
CA ALA A 31 31.00 11.73 -81.04
C ALA A 31 31.85 11.21 -79.87
N GLU A 32 32.52 12.09 -79.14
CA GLU A 32 33.20 11.77 -77.88
C GLU A 32 32.19 11.39 -76.78
N LEU A 33 31.08 12.10 -76.65
CA LEU A 33 29.97 11.76 -75.72
C LEU A 33 29.33 10.41 -76.07
N GLU A 34 29.17 10.10 -77.36
CA GLU A 34 28.65 8.83 -77.85
C GLU A 34 29.64 7.68 -77.64
N ALA A 35 30.95 7.94 -77.79
CA ALA A 35 32.02 6.98 -77.48
C ALA A 35 32.14 6.68 -75.98
N LEU A 36 31.77 7.63 -75.12
CA LEU A 36 31.71 7.47 -73.66
C LEU A 36 30.41 6.84 -73.15
N GLN A 37 29.44 6.54 -74.03
CA GLN A 37 28.20 5.89 -73.60
C GLN A 37 28.43 4.41 -73.25
N PRO A 38 27.92 3.93 -72.10
CA PRO A 38 28.13 2.56 -71.66
C PRO A 38 27.48 1.57 -72.62
N SER A 39 28.17 0.45 -72.85
CA SER A 39 27.74 -0.60 -73.77
C SER A 39 26.40 -1.22 -73.32
N PRO A 40 25.60 -1.81 -74.22
CA PRO A 40 24.31 -2.41 -73.84
C PRO A 40 24.44 -3.57 -72.83
N ARG A 41 25.63 -4.19 -72.71
CA ARG A 41 25.95 -5.19 -71.69
C ARG A 41 26.23 -4.53 -70.34
N GLU A 42 27.05 -3.48 -70.31
CA GLU A 42 27.30 -2.68 -69.10
C GLU A 42 26.03 -2.08 -68.54
N ARG A 43 25.12 -1.57 -69.39
CA ARG A 43 23.82 -1.06 -68.93
C ARG A 43 22.99 -2.15 -68.26
N ARG A 44 22.98 -3.39 -68.79
CA ARG A 44 22.26 -4.51 -68.15
C ARG A 44 22.88 -4.91 -66.81
N LEU A 45 24.21 -4.96 -66.74
CA LEU A 45 24.94 -5.24 -65.51
C LEU A 45 24.67 -4.15 -64.47
N PHE A 46 24.73 -2.87 -64.85
CA PHE A 46 24.45 -1.73 -63.98
C PHE A 46 23.03 -1.78 -63.39
N HIS A 47 21.99 -1.99 -64.22
CA HIS A 47 20.63 -2.13 -63.72
C HIS A 47 20.41 -3.42 -62.91
N GLY A 48 21.14 -4.50 -63.22
CA GLY A 48 21.14 -5.74 -62.44
C GLY A 48 21.76 -5.55 -61.05
N ILE A 49 22.89 -4.85 -60.97
CA ILE A 49 23.56 -4.49 -59.72
C ILE A 49 22.67 -3.54 -58.90
N ALA A 50 22.03 -2.56 -59.53
CA ALA A 50 21.08 -1.66 -58.88
C ALA A 50 19.89 -2.42 -58.27
N LEU A 51 19.31 -3.38 -59.00
CA LEU A 51 18.21 -4.22 -58.50
C LEU A 51 18.69 -5.12 -57.34
N PHE A 52 19.91 -5.64 -57.41
CA PHE A 52 20.51 -6.46 -56.37
C PHE A 52 20.71 -5.69 -55.06
N TYR A 53 21.30 -4.48 -55.12
CA TYR A 53 21.45 -3.65 -53.93
C TYR A 53 20.12 -3.14 -53.38
N LEU A 54 19.13 -2.85 -54.24
CA LEU A 54 17.76 -2.56 -53.80
C LEU A 54 17.16 -3.74 -53.05
N ALA A 55 17.31 -4.96 -53.58
CA ALA A 55 16.83 -6.18 -52.93
C ALA A 55 17.51 -6.41 -51.57
N ILE A 56 18.82 -6.21 -51.48
CA ILE A 56 19.56 -6.26 -50.21
C ILE A 56 19.04 -5.21 -49.22
N ALA A 57 18.84 -3.97 -49.67
CA ALA A 57 18.34 -2.91 -48.79
C ALA A 57 16.92 -3.20 -48.28
N VAL A 58 16.07 -3.84 -49.09
CA VAL A 58 14.71 -4.22 -48.67
C VAL A 58 14.72 -5.45 -47.76
N VAL A 59 15.52 -6.48 -48.06
CA VAL A 59 15.51 -7.77 -47.35
C VAL A 59 16.36 -7.73 -46.07
N LEU A 60 17.45 -6.97 -46.05
CA LEU A 60 18.36 -6.86 -44.90
C LEU A 60 18.34 -5.46 -44.29
N GLY A 61 18.37 -4.42 -45.12
CA GLY A 61 18.43 -3.03 -44.65
C GLY A 61 17.20 -2.58 -43.87
N LEU A 62 15.99 -2.81 -44.40
CA LEU A 62 14.74 -2.45 -43.73
C LEU A 62 14.53 -3.24 -42.42
N PRO A 63 14.71 -4.57 -42.36
CA PRO A 63 14.60 -5.31 -41.09
C PRO A 63 15.66 -4.93 -40.07
N LEU A 64 16.91 -4.73 -40.49
CA LEU A 64 17.98 -4.31 -39.60
C LEU A 64 17.71 -2.90 -39.06
N TRP A 65 17.30 -1.96 -39.92
CA TRP A 65 16.90 -0.62 -39.52
C TRP A 65 15.76 -0.69 -38.50
N TRP A 66 14.68 -1.39 -38.81
CA TRP A 66 13.53 -1.56 -37.91
C TRP A 66 13.94 -2.14 -36.55
N LEU A 67 14.77 -3.19 -36.54
CA LEU A 67 15.28 -3.83 -35.32
C LEU A 67 16.16 -2.89 -34.48
N THR A 68 16.98 -2.07 -35.12
CA THR A 68 17.90 -1.13 -34.43
C THR A 68 17.21 0.16 -33.99
N THR A 69 16.08 0.54 -34.60
CA THR A 69 15.36 1.78 -34.28
C THR A 69 14.09 1.58 -33.47
N SER A 70 13.61 0.34 -33.32
CA SER A 70 12.48 0.04 -32.44
C SER A 70 12.91 0.20 -30.98
N PRO A 71 12.18 0.99 -30.17
CA PRO A 71 12.46 1.06 -28.73
C PRO A 71 12.31 -0.32 -28.08
N GLU A 72 13.13 -0.63 -27.08
CA GLU A 72 12.98 -1.85 -26.30
C GLU A 72 11.63 -1.85 -25.56
N GLN A 73 10.78 -2.81 -25.87
CA GLN A 73 9.46 -2.99 -25.26
C GLN A 73 9.30 -4.44 -24.85
N PHE A 74 9.48 -4.71 -23.56
CA PHE A 74 9.15 -6.01 -23.00
C PHE A 74 7.64 -6.09 -22.75
N ALA A 75 7.02 -7.19 -23.16
CA ALA A 75 5.60 -7.41 -22.98
C ALA A 75 5.28 -7.58 -21.48
N LEU A 76 4.32 -6.79 -20.99
CA LEU A 76 3.75 -7.00 -19.66
C LEU A 76 2.81 -8.22 -19.68
N PRO A 77 2.69 -8.97 -18.56
CA PRO A 77 1.77 -10.09 -18.45
C PRO A 77 0.31 -9.62 -18.28
N ALA A 78 -0.20 -8.81 -19.21
CA ALA A 78 -1.51 -8.16 -19.11
C ALA A 78 -2.65 -9.17 -18.90
N GLN A 79 -2.63 -10.33 -19.58
CA GLN A 79 -3.63 -11.38 -19.40
C GLN A 79 -3.61 -11.99 -18.00
N ARG A 80 -2.41 -12.22 -17.44
CA ARG A 80 -2.27 -12.71 -16.06
C ARG A 80 -2.71 -11.63 -15.08
N ILE A 81 -2.37 -10.37 -15.33
CA ILE A 81 -2.79 -9.24 -14.48
C ILE A 81 -4.32 -9.10 -14.50
N GLU A 82 -4.96 -9.28 -15.64
CA GLU A 82 -6.41 -9.22 -15.71
C GLU A 82 -7.08 -10.43 -15.04
N ALA A 83 -6.52 -11.64 -15.23
CA ALA A 83 -7.01 -12.85 -14.57
C ALA A 83 -6.87 -12.78 -13.05
N PHE A 84 -5.72 -12.30 -12.55
CA PHE A 84 -5.47 -12.15 -11.12
C PHE A 84 -6.36 -11.06 -10.51
N ALA A 85 -6.52 -9.92 -11.19
CA ALA A 85 -7.33 -8.82 -10.68
C ALA A 85 -8.82 -9.18 -10.62
N ARG A 86 -9.26 -10.24 -11.29
CA ARG A 86 -10.62 -10.80 -11.25
C ARG A 86 -10.82 -11.92 -10.22
N GLN A 87 -9.77 -12.29 -9.49
CA GLN A 87 -9.83 -13.36 -8.50
C GLN A 87 -10.44 -12.84 -7.18
N ALA A 88 -11.47 -13.52 -6.69
CA ALA A 88 -12.03 -13.26 -5.36
C ALA A 88 -11.04 -13.69 -4.27
N ILE A 89 -10.97 -12.93 -3.18
CA ILE A 89 -10.08 -13.23 -2.05
C ILE A 89 -10.86 -14.07 -1.04
N THR A 90 -10.30 -15.22 -0.66
CA THR A 90 -10.85 -16.07 0.41
C THR A 90 -9.88 -16.11 1.58
N ILE A 91 -10.40 -15.96 2.79
CA ILE A 91 -9.63 -15.91 4.03
C ILE A 91 -10.06 -17.09 4.90
N GLY A 92 -9.18 -18.07 5.09
CA GLY A 92 -9.41 -19.21 5.98
C GLY A 92 -9.18 -18.81 7.45
N VAL A 93 -10.17 -19.06 8.31
CA VAL A 93 -10.09 -18.79 9.75
C VAL A 93 -10.41 -20.05 10.52
N ASP A 94 -9.45 -20.54 11.31
CA ASP A 94 -9.66 -21.65 12.23
C ASP A 94 -10.25 -21.16 13.54
N VAL A 95 -11.35 -21.80 13.95
CA VAL A 95 -12.05 -21.52 15.20
C VAL A 95 -12.20 -22.82 15.97
N VAL A 96 -11.57 -22.87 17.14
CA VAL A 96 -11.61 -24.03 18.03
C VAL A 96 -12.50 -23.69 19.22
N VAL A 97 -13.55 -24.48 19.44
CA VAL A 97 -14.49 -24.30 20.54
C VAL A 97 -14.34 -25.48 21.50
N LEU A 98 -13.98 -25.17 22.74
CA LEU A 98 -13.65 -26.11 23.80
C LEU A 98 -14.65 -25.98 24.93
N SER A 99 -15.37 -27.04 25.25
CA SER A 99 -16.20 -27.06 26.46
C SER A 99 -15.43 -27.66 27.64
N LEU A 100 -15.26 -26.87 28.71
CA LEU A 100 -14.81 -27.34 30.02
C LEU A 100 -15.97 -27.45 31.02
N ASP A 101 -17.21 -27.14 30.60
CA ASP A 101 -18.40 -27.30 31.41
C ASP A 101 -18.94 -28.73 31.29
N PRO A 102 -18.94 -29.52 32.38
CA PRO A 102 -19.47 -30.89 32.35
C PRO A 102 -20.99 -30.95 32.14
N LYS A 103 -21.70 -29.82 32.26
CA LYS A 103 -23.15 -29.76 32.06
C LYS A 103 -23.55 -29.76 30.59
N ILE A 104 -22.62 -29.47 29.67
CA ILE A 104 -22.90 -29.41 28.23
C ILE A 104 -22.71 -30.79 27.62
N SER A 105 -23.74 -31.30 26.97
CA SER A 105 -23.71 -32.61 26.29
C SER A 105 -23.00 -32.55 24.94
N VAL A 106 -22.51 -33.69 24.45
CA VAL A 106 -21.87 -33.80 23.13
C VAL A 106 -22.86 -33.47 22.00
N GLU A 107 -24.14 -33.84 22.15
CA GLU A 107 -25.18 -33.54 21.16
C GLU A 107 -25.45 -32.04 21.02
N GLU A 108 -25.45 -31.30 22.14
CA GLU A 108 -25.58 -29.84 22.11
C GLU A 108 -24.39 -29.19 21.42
N LEU A 109 -23.21 -29.79 21.53
CA LEU A 109 -21.99 -29.28 20.94
C LEU A 109 -21.94 -29.49 19.42
N GLU A 110 -22.40 -30.64 18.93
CA GLU A 110 -22.60 -30.88 17.49
C GLU A 110 -23.70 -29.97 16.91
N SER A 111 -24.79 -29.75 17.65
CA SER A 111 -25.82 -28.78 17.26
C SER A 111 -25.27 -27.34 17.19
N LEU A 112 -24.38 -26.96 18.13
CA LEU A 112 -23.66 -25.68 18.12
C LEU A 112 -22.79 -25.56 16.86
N LYS A 113 -22.02 -26.61 16.52
CA LYS A 113 -21.19 -26.65 15.31
C LYS A 113 -22.02 -26.42 14.04
N GLN A 114 -23.13 -27.14 13.88
CA GLN A 114 -24.04 -26.97 12.74
C GLN A 114 -24.61 -25.55 12.66
N SER A 115 -25.00 -24.99 13.81
CA SER A 115 -25.52 -23.62 13.90
C SER A 115 -24.46 -22.57 13.53
N LEU A 116 -23.21 -22.77 13.94
CA LEU A 116 -22.09 -21.89 13.58
C LEU A 116 -21.84 -21.87 12.06
N TYR A 117 -21.78 -23.03 11.41
CA TYR A 117 -21.63 -23.10 9.95
C TYR A 117 -22.80 -22.45 9.21
N PHE A 118 -24.04 -22.72 9.63
CA PHE A 118 -25.23 -22.15 9.02
C PHE A 118 -25.25 -20.62 9.14
N ASN A 119 -25.07 -20.09 10.36
CA ASN A 119 -25.11 -18.66 10.62
C ASN A 119 -23.93 -17.91 9.97
N ALA A 120 -22.74 -18.52 9.93
CA ALA A 120 -21.59 -17.92 9.26
C ALA A 120 -21.81 -17.82 7.74
N ALA A 121 -22.35 -18.87 7.11
CA ALA A 121 -22.68 -18.86 5.70
C ALA A 121 -23.79 -17.86 5.38
N ASP A 122 -24.82 -17.75 6.22
CA ASP A 122 -25.89 -16.78 6.07
C ASP A 122 -25.38 -15.33 6.18
N ALA A 123 -24.54 -15.05 7.17
CA ALA A 123 -23.93 -13.73 7.34
C ALA A 123 -23.04 -13.35 6.14
N GLN A 124 -22.26 -14.29 5.58
CA GLN A 124 -21.47 -14.02 4.37
C GLN A 124 -22.36 -13.76 3.15
N ARG A 125 -23.46 -14.51 2.98
CA ARG A 125 -24.43 -14.26 1.89
C ARG A 125 -25.09 -12.88 2.03
N SER A 126 -25.47 -12.51 3.25
CA SER A 126 -26.04 -11.20 3.55
C SER A 126 -25.04 -10.07 3.23
N LEU A 127 -23.77 -10.23 3.62
CA LEU A 127 -22.71 -9.28 3.28
C LEU A 127 -22.49 -9.17 1.76
N ASP A 128 -22.42 -10.30 1.05
CA ASP A 128 -22.29 -10.34 -0.41
C ASP A 128 -23.47 -9.60 -1.08
N ALA A 129 -24.70 -9.80 -0.59
CA ALA A 129 -25.90 -9.11 -1.10
C ALA A 129 -25.88 -7.60 -0.81
N GLN A 130 -25.50 -7.18 0.40
CA GLN A 130 -25.34 -5.76 0.76
C GLN A 130 -24.27 -5.08 -0.09
N HIS A 131 -23.13 -5.75 -0.28
CA HIS A 131 -22.05 -5.25 -1.12
C HIS A 131 -22.50 -5.08 -2.56
N GLN A 132 -23.13 -6.09 -3.17
CA GLN A 132 -23.66 -6.02 -4.53
C GLN A 132 -24.72 -4.92 -4.68
N SER A 133 -25.65 -4.80 -3.72
CA SER A 133 -26.67 -3.75 -3.73
C SER A 133 -26.06 -2.36 -3.68
N MET A 134 -25.02 -2.15 -2.86
CA MET A 134 -24.34 -0.85 -2.75
C MET A 134 -23.46 -0.51 -3.96
N MET A 135 -22.88 -1.53 -4.61
CA MET A 135 -22.10 -1.33 -5.83
C MET A 135 -22.99 -1.04 -7.05
N GLY A 136 -24.28 -1.42 -6.99
CA GLY A 136 -25.36 -0.99 -7.88
C GLY A 136 -25.32 -1.56 -9.31
N PHE A 137 -26.45 -2.07 -9.79
CA PHE A 137 -26.70 -2.25 -11.22
C PHE A 137 -27.02 -0.87 -11.84
N SER A 138 -26.10 -0.26 -12.58
CA SER A 138 -26.43 0.86 -13.47
C SER A 138 -26.00 0.51 -14.89
N SER A 139 -26.96 0.59 -15.82
CA SER A 139 -26.77 0.26 -17.22
C SER A 139 -25.85 1.27 -17.91
N ASP A 140 -25.16 0.73 -18.93
CA ASP A 140 -24.67 1.40 -20.15
C ASP A 140 -23.36 2.20 -20.16
N ASN A 141 -22.52 2.15 -19.11
CA ASN A 141 -21.07 2.41 -19.29
C ASN A 141 -20.27 1.85 -18.10
N GLU A 142 -19.92 0.56 -18.18
CA GLU A 142 -19.00 -0.07 -17.23
C GLU A 142 -17.62 0.57 -17.31
N SER A 143 -17.28 1.46 -16.37
CA SER A 143 -15.88 1.82 -16.17
C SER A 143 -15.14 0.58 -15.65
N ALA A 144 -14.00 0.22 -16.26
CA ALA A 144 -13.18 -0.95 -15.88
C ALA A 144 -12.93 -1.07 -14.36
N THR A 145 -12.85 0.05 -13.65
CA THR A 145 -12.70 0.13 -12.18
C THR A 145 -13.87 -0.49 -11.39
N ARG A 146 -15.10 -0.47 -11.91
CA ARG A 146 -16.26 -1.08 -11.24
C ARG A 146 -16.19 -2.61 -11.21
N ARG A 147 -15.61 -3.23 -12.25
CA ARG A 147 -15.47 -4.69 -12.31
C ARG A 147 -14.63 -5.21 -11.15
N TYR A 148 -13.52 -4.54 -10.86
CA TYR A 148 -12.64 -4.88 -9.74
C TYR A 148 -13.28 -4.59 -8.38
N ALA A 149 -13.96 -3.45 -8.24
CA ALA A 149 -14.61 -3.07 -6.99
C ALA A 149 -15.74 -4.02 -6.57
N SER A 150 -16.35 -4.74 -7.52
CA SER A 150 -17.44 -5.69 -7.26
C SER A 150 -17.00 -7.04 -6.70
N LEU A 151 -15.69 -7.32 -6.64
CA LEU A 151 -15.18 -8.63 -6.21
C LEU A 151 -15.39 -8.86 -4.70
N PRO A 152 -15.86 -10.06 -4.31
CA PRO A 152 -16.08 -10.39 -2.92
C PRO A 152 -14.77 -10.80 -2.22
N VAL A 153 -14.66 -10.39 -0.96
CA VAL A 153 -13.72 -10.87 0.05
C VAL A 153 -14.52 -11.77 0.98
N ARG A 154 -14.25 -13.08 0.91
CA ARG A 154 -14.98 -14.10 1.67
C ARG A 154 -14.16 -14.59 2.84
N VAL A 155 -14.82 -14.77 3.97
CA VAL A 155 -14.21 -15.41 5.14
C VAL A 155 -14.78 -16.82 5.27
N ASP A 156 -13.90 -17.81 5.19
CA ASP A 156 -14.24 -19.21 5.37
C ASP A 156 -13.85 -19.67 6.77
N TYR A 157 -14.86 -19.91 7.61
CA TYR A 157 -14.66 -20.33 8.99
C TYR A 157 -14.63 -21.85 9.09
N ARG A 158 -13.54 -22.39 9.62
CA ARG A 158 -13.37 -23.81 9.92
C ARG A 158 -13.58 -24.02 11.42
N PHE A 159 -14.74 -24.52 11.79
CA PHE A 159 -15.11 -24.77 13.18
C PHE A 159 -14.74 -26.19 13.62
N TYR A 160 -13.90 -26.26 14.65
CA TYR A 160 -13.56 -27.48 15.39
C TYR A 160 -14.19 -27.38 16.77
N VAL A 161 -15.11 -28.27 17.09
CA VAL A 161 -15.91 -28.18 18.31
C VAL A 161 -15.79 -29.50 19.05
N THR A 162 -15.45 -29.46 20.33
CA THR A 162 -15.05 -30.66 21.09
C THR A 162 -15.26 -30.53 22.60
N THR A 163 -15.55 -31.65 23.25
CA THR A 163 -15.57 -31.79 24.71
C THR A 163 -14.34 -32.58 25.15
N ILE A 164 -13.56 -32.06 26.10
CA ILE A 164 -12.39 -32.78 26.64
C ILE A 164 -12.56 -32.97 28.13
N ALA A 165 -12.28 -34.20 28.60
CA ALA A 165 -12.09 -34.46 30.03
C ALA A 165 -10.94 -33.58 30.54
N VAL A 166 -11.25 -32.62 31.41
CA VAL A 166 -10.28 -31.65 31.92
C VAL A 166 -9.06 -32.40 32.46
N PRO A 167 -7.84 -32.14 31.94
CA PRO A 167 -6.63 -32.76 32.45
C PRO A 167 -6.47 -32.49 33.95
N SER A 168 -5.87 -33.44 34.67
CA SER A 168 -5.53 -33.29 36.10
C SER A 168 -4.79 -31.98 36.38
N ASP A 169 -3.98 -31.54 35.43
CA ASP A 169 -3.10 -30.38 35.54
C ASP A 169 -3.85 -29.05 35.41
N VAL A 170 -5.00 -29.02 34.73
CA VAL A 170 -5.81 -27.80 34.52
C VAL A 170 -6.89 -27.67 35.59
N THR A 171 -7.37 -28.80 36.13
CA THR A 171 -8.41 -28.89 37.16
C THR A 171 -8.21 -27.95 38.36
N PRO A 172 -7.01 -27.84 38.99
CA PRO A 172 -6.83 -26.94 40.15
C PRO A 172 -6.94 -25.47 39.76
N HIS A 173 -6.64 -25.11 38.52
CA HIS A 173 -6.65 -23.72 38.05
C HIS A 173 -8.04 -23.23 37.65
N LEU A 174 -9.01 -24.12 37.41
CA LEU A 174 -10.40 -23.74 37.13
C LEU A 174 -11.07 -22.99 38.27
N VAL A 175 -10.62 -23.20 39.52
CA VAL A 175 -11.13 -22.48 40.70
C VAL A 175 -10.83 -20.97 40.64
N HIS A 176 -9.75 -20.59 39.96
CA HIS A 176 -9.37 -19.19 39.78
C HIS A 176 -10.18 -18.48 38.68
N GLY A 177 -10.93 -19.23 37.86
CA GLY A 177 -11.72 -18.68 36.76
C GLY A 177 -10.83 -18.10 35.66
N VAL A 178 -11.26 -16.99 35.04
CA VAL A 178 -10.47 -16.29 34.03
C VAL A 178 -9.23 -15.63 34.68
N SER A 179 -8.08 -16.32 34.62
CA SER A 179 -6.83 -15.85 35.22
C SER A 179 -5.59 -16.22 34.40
N ALA A 180 -4.46 -15.54 34.66
CA ALA A 180 -3.19 -15.82 34.00
C ALA A 180 -2.65 -17.22 34.35
N GLU A 181 -3.01 -17.77 35.51
CA GLU A 181 -2.67 -19.13 35.92
C GLU A 181 -3.38 -20.16 35.05
N LEU A 182 -4.67 -19.96 34.78
CA LEU A 182 -5.44 -20.82 33.88
C LEU A 182 -4.88 -20.74 32.44
N ASP A 183 -4.55 -19.53 31.98
CA ASP A 183 -3.92 -19.34 30.66
C ASP A 183 -2.64 -20.17 30.53
N ARG A 184 -1.73 -20.11 31.52
CA ARG A 184 -0.48 -20.89 31.53
C ARG A 184 -0.74 -22.39 31.60
N ALA A 185 -1.70 -22.83 32.42
CA ALA A 185 -2.04 -24.25 32.55
C ALA A 185 -2.56 -24.82 31.23
N LEU A 186 -3.44 -24.10 30.53
CA LEU A 186 -3.97 -24.52 29.23
C LEU A 186 -2.87 -24.59 28.16
N LEU A 187 -1.98 -23.59 28.11
CA LEU A 187 -0.86 -23.57 27.17
C LEU A 187 0.12 -24.72 27.42
N ASN A 188 0.40 -25.05 28.68
CA ASN A 188 1.36 -26.10 29.06
C ASN A 188 0.79 -27.52 28.93
N SER A 189 -0.53 -27.69 29.10
CA SER A 189 -1.20 -29.00 29.11
C SER A 189 -1.18 -29.73 27.76
N GLY A 190 -0.74 -29.08 26.68
CA GLY A 190 -0.81 -29.64 25.32
C GLY A 190 -2.23 -29.88 24.81
N LEU A 191 -3.26 -29.53 25.60
CA LEU A 191 -4.67 -29.73 25.26
C LEU A 191 -5.07 -28.98 23.99
N LEU A 192 -4.53 -27.77 23.82
CA LEU A 192 -4.75 -26.99 22.61
C LEU A 192 -4.12 -27.66 21.38
N ILE A 193 -3.08 -28.49 21.57
CA ILE A 193 -2.31 -29.15 20.51
C ILE A 193 -2.91 -30.51 20.12
N SER A 194 -3.43 -31.28 21.08
CA SER A 194 -3.94 -32.65 20.86
C SER A 194 -5.27 -32.73 20.11
N LEU A 195 -5.95 -31.60 19.97
CA LEU A 195 -7.26 -31.46 19.32
C LEU A 195 -7.29 -31.64 17.80
N GLY A 196 -6.12 -31.60 17.17
CA GLY A 196 -5.97 -31.90 15.75
C GLY A 196 -5.71 -33.38 15.45
N ALA A 197 -5.67 -34.25 16.47
CA ALA A 197 -5.22 -35.64 16.33
C ALA A 197 -6.36 -36.64 16.05
N ASP A 198 -7.23 -36.33 15.08
CA ASP A 198 -7.96 -37.41 14.41
C ASP A 198 -6.97 -38.19 13.54
N ASN A 199 -6.93 -39.52 13.69
CA ASN A 199 -5.94 -40.46 13.12
C ASN A 199 -5.83 -40.50 11.58
N SER A 200 -6.42 -39.56 10.85
CA SER A 200 -6.12 -39.34 9.44
C SER A 200 -4.86 -38.47 9.31
N SER A 201 -3.84 -38.98 8.64
CA SER A 201 -2.50 -38.41 8.48
C SER A 201 -2.42 -37.07 7.71
N ALA A 202 -3.47 -36.24 7.70
CA ALA A 202 -3.58 -34.99 6.94
C ALA A 202 -3.70 -33.72 7.80
N ALA A 203 -3.87 -33.82 9.12
CA ALA A 203 -4.31 -32.71 9.97
C ALA A 203 -3.33 -32.32 11.09
N LYS A 204 -2.03 -32.22 10.80
CA LYS A 204 -1.13 -31.39 11.64
C LYS A 204 -1.45 -29.90 11.40
N HIS A 205 -2.69 -29.47 11.63
CA HIS A 205 -3.07 -28.08 11.43
C HIS A 205 -2.25 -27.20 12.36
N ASN A 206 -1.74 -26.07 11.85
CA ASN A 206 -1.00 -25.15 12.69
C ASN A 206 -1.97 -24.39 13.62
N ILE A 207 -2.14 -25.00 14.80
CA ILE A 207 -2.90 -24.61 15.98
C ILE A 207 -2.47 -23.23 16.54
N GLU A 208 -1.41 -22.60 16.02
CA GLU A 208 -0.91 -21.29 16.50
C GLU A 208 -1.78 -20.10 16.13
N ASN A 209 -2.56 -20.19 15.03
CA ASN A 209 -3.34 -19.06 14.53
C ASN A 209 -4.85 -19.19 14.73
N ALA A 210 -5.30 -20.28 15.35
CA ALA A 210 -6.71 -20.50 15.61
C ALA A 210 -7.23 -19.60 16.75
N TYR A 211 -8.51 -19.26 16.69
CA TYR A 211 -9.24 -18.62 17.78
C TYR A 211 -9.79 -19.69 18.73
N TYR A 212 -9.31 -19.70 19.97
CA TYR A 212 -9.74 -20.65 21.01
C TYR A 212 -10.85 -20.06 21.86
N PHE A 213 -12.07 -20.53 21.64
CA PHE A 213 -13.22 -20.24 22.47
C PHE A 213 -13.37 -21.31 23.53
N ILE A 214 -13.09 -20.96 24.78
CA ILE A 214 -13.13 -21.88 25.93
C ILE A 214 -14.38 -21.56 26.75
N ILE A 215 -15.32 -22.50 26.79
CA ILE A 215 -16.55 -22.40 27.55
C ILE A 215 -16.27 -22.83 29.00
N LEU A 216 -16.42 -21.89 29.93
CA LEU A 216 -16.28 -22.12 31.36
C LEU A 216 -17.66 -22.30 32.03
N PRO A 217 -17.75 -23.07 33.13
CA PRO A 217 -18.97 -23.18 33.91
C PRO A 217 -19.52 -21.81 34.34
N ALA A 218 -20.85 -21.69 34.42
CA ALA A 218 -21.54 -20.41 34.69
C ALA A 218 -21.14 -19.72 36.01
N ASP A 219 -20.63 -20.50 36.97
CA ASP A 219 -20.24 -20.10 38.32
C ASP A 219 -18.75 -19.69 38.42
N SER A 220 -18.03 -19.68 37.30
CA SER A 220 -16.60 -19.33 37.25
C SER A 220 -16.36 -17.83 37.47
N ARG A 221 -15.26 -17.51 38.15
CA ARG A 221 -14.82 -16.12 38.42
C ARG A 221 -14.26 -15.47 37.16
N GLY A 222 -14.25 -14.13 37.12
CA GLY A 222 -13.61 -13.35 36.06
C GLY A 222 -14.53 -12.87 34.94
N PHE A 223 -15.84 -13.14 35.04
CA PHE A 223 -16.88 -12.54 34.20
C PHE A 223 -17.58 -11.34 34.89
N GLU A 224 -17.07 -10.89 36.04
CA GLU A 224 -17.61 -9.74 36.76
C GLU A 224 -17.15 -8.42 36.10
N VAL A 225 -18.03 -7.44 36.03
CA VAL A 225 -17.69 -6.08 35.55
C VAL A 225 -17.19 -5.26 36.74
N ASP A 226 -16.11 -4.48 36.55
CA ASP A 226 -15.55 -3.60 37.58
C ASP A 226 -16.65 -2.73 38.23
N GLY A 227 -16.93 -2.98 39.51
CA GLY A 227 -17.91 -2.24 40.32
C GLY A 227 -19.35 -2.77 40.29
N GLY A 228 -19.66 -3.83 39.53
CA GLY A 228 -20.99 -4.45 39.47
C GLY A 228 -21.17 -5.57 40.51
N ARG A 229 -22.11 -5.41 41.45
CA ARG A 229 -22.48 -6.46 42.44
C ARG A 229 -23.63 -7.38 41.97
N ARG A 230 -24.21 -7.16 40.79
CA ARG A 230 -25.39 -7.89 40.29
C ARG A 230 -25.01 -8.90 39.20
N VAL A 231 -25.60 -10.09 39.26
CA VAL A 231 -25.39 -11.20 38.30
C VAL A 231 -25.85 -10.85 36.89
N ASP A 232 -26.81 -9.92 36.76
CA ASP A 232 -27.35 -9.44 35.49
C ASP A 232 -26.38 -8.53 34.70
N ASP A 233 -25.36 -7.98 35.37
CA ASP A 233 -24.33 -7.12 34.74
C ASP A 233 -23.10 -7.91 34.26
N ALA A 234 -23.13 -9.25 34.31
CA ALA A 234 -21.99 -10.09 34.01
C ALA A 234 -21.60 -10.10 32.52
N LEU A 235 -20.30 -10.24 32.27
CA LEU A 235 -19.72 -10.38 30.94
C LEU A 235 -20.09 -11.74 30.33
N ALA A 236 -20.46 -11.74 29.05
CA ALA A 236 -20.71 -12.97 28.29
C ALA A 236 -19.40 -13.63 27.82
N ALA A 237 -18.37 -12.81 27.56
CA ALA A 237 -17.07 -13.28 27.12
C ALA A 237 -15.93 -12.36 27.61
N VAL A 238 -14.72 -12.92 27.65
CA VAL A 238 -13.47 -12.20 27.92
C VAL A 238 -12.43 -12.63 26.90
N VAL A 239 -11.96 -11.68 26.07
CA VAL A 239 -10.85 -11.88 25.14
C VAL A 239 -9.55 -11.53 25.87
N ARG A 240 -8.65 -12.51 26.03
CA ARG A 240 -7.43 -12.35 26.83
C ARG A 240 -6.32 -11.65 26.07
N ALA A 241 -5.53 -10.87 26.81
CA ALA A 241 -4.26 -10.33 26.33
C ALA A 241 -3.15 -11.40 26.40
N SER A 242 -3.11 -12.30 25.42
CA SER A 242 -2.08 -13.35 25.28
C SER A 242 -1.19 -13.11 24.06
N LEU A 243 0.12 -13.34 24.23
CA LEU A 243 1.11 -13.15 23.17
C LEU A 243 1.21 -14.36 22.23
N ASP A 244 0.88 -15.56 22.72
CA ASP A 244 1.17 -16.81 22.02
C ASP A 244 -0.07 -17.38 21.30
N ARG A 245 -1.26 -17.25 21.89
CA ARG A 245 -2.52 -17.84 21.38
C ARG A 245 -3.69 -16.87 21.52
N ASN A 246 -4.66 -16.97 20.62
CA ASN A 246 -5.91 -16.24 20.71
C ASN A 246 -6.88 -16.93 21.68
N LEU A 247 -6.76 -16.62 22.98
CA LEU A 247 -7.61 -17.20 24.03
C LEU A 247 -8.85 -16.33 24.32
N ILE A 248 -10.03 -16.93 24.26
CA ILE A 248 -11.32 -16.27 24.47
C ILE A 248 -12.14 -17.14 25.42
N TYR A 249 -12.47 -16.62 26.60
CA TYR A 249 -13.32 -17.33 27.54
C TYR A 249 -14.77 -16.94 27.36
N LEU A 250 -15.65 -17.93 27.31
CA LEU A 250 -17.10 -17.78 27.21
C LEU A 250 -17.75 -18.26 28.50
N ARG A 251 -18.75 -17.51 28.96
CA ARG A 251 -19.58 -17.94 30.08
C ARG A 251 -20.61 -18.95 29.59
N SER A 252 -20.69 -20.12 30.23
CA SER A 252 -21.75 -21.09 29.96
C SER A 252 -23.14 -20.49 30.26
N PRO A 253 -24.11 -20.57 29.34
CA PRO A 253 -25.43 -19.91 29.45
C PRO A 253 -26.42 -20.57 30.42
N GLY A 254 -26.03 -21.60 31.19
CA GLY A 254 -26.94 -22.29 32.12
C GLY A 254 -28.03 -23.12 31.44
N VAL A 255 -28.89 -23.76 32.24
CA VAL A 255 -29.77 -24.89 31.83
C VAL A 255 -30.84 -24.53 30.77
N ASN A 256 -31.19 -23.25 30.59
CA ASN A 256 -32.36 -22.85 29.77
C ASN A 256 -32.06 -21.89 28.59
N GLY A 257 -30.90 -22.00 27.92
CA GLY A 257 -30.63 -21.09 26.79
C GLY A 257 -29.40 -21.36 25.92
N VAL A 258 -28.90 -22.60 25.87
CA VAL A 258 -27.54 -22.90 25.39
C VAL A 258 -27.29 -22.64 23.89
N ARG A 259 -28.26 -22.97 23.03
CA ARG A 259 -28.03 -23.08 21.58
C ARG A 259 -27.88 -21.74 20.85
N HIS A 260 -28.85 -20.85 21.03
CA HIS A 260 -28.88 -19.58 20.30
C HIS A 260 -27.93 -18.54 20.89
N ASN A 261 -27.56 -18.66 22.17
CA ASN A 261 -26.75 -17.66 22.83
C ASN A 261 -25.25 -17.81 22.52
N LEU A 262 -24.69 -19.03 22.60
CA LEU A 262 -23.26 -19.24 22.36
C LEU A 262 -22.85 -19.08 20.89
N ALA A 263 -23.62 -19.67 19.97
CA ALA A 263 -23.37 -19.52 18.52
C ALA A 263 -23.36 -18.05 18.12
N PHE A 264 -24.31 -17.31 18.70
CA PHE A 264 -24.46 -15.87 18.50
C PHE A 264 -23.25 -15.09 19.02
N VAL A 265 -22.86 -15.29 20.28
CA VAL A 265 -21.73 -14.58 20.90
C VAL A 265 -20.43 -14.84 20.16
N ILE A 266 -20.15 -16.10 19.81
CA ILE A 266 -18.95 -16.50 19.05
C ILE A 266 -18.93 -15.77 17.71
N LEU A 267 -20.03 -15.85 16.96
CA LEU A 267 -20.09 -15.28 15.63
C LEU A 267 -20.06 -13.75 15.66
N ALA A 268 -20.77 -13.11 16.58
CA ALA A 268 -20.75 -11.66 16.77
C ALA A 268 -19.34 -11.17 17.12
N LEU A 269 -18.61 -11.87 17.99
CA LEU A 269 -17.21 -11.52 18.30
C LEU A 269 -16.29 -11.63 17.09
N LEU A 270 -16.43 -12.72 16.32
CA LEU A 270 -15.66 -12.91 15.09
C LEU A 270 -15.98 -11.84 14.05
N GLN A 271 -17.26 -11.48 13.90
CA GLN A 271 -17.73 -10.56 12.86
C GLN A 271 -17.57 -9.07 13.22
N GLU A 272 -17.60 -8.70 14.50
CA GLU A 272 -17.57 -7.29 14.92
C GLU A 272 -16.20 -6.83 15.42
N HIS A 273 -15.38 -7.73 15.98
CA HIS A 273 -14.16 -7.34 16.69
C HIS A 273 -12.89 -8.09 16.27
N LEU A 274 -12.95 -9.38 15.96
CA LEU A 274 -11.74 -10.18 15.71
C LEU A 274 -11.37 -10.26 14.22
N VAL A 275 -12.29 -10.72 13.37
CA VAL A 275 -12.05 -10.90 11.92
C VAL A 275 -12.62 -9.74 11.11
N THR A 276 -13.82 -9.28 11.43
CA THR A 276 -14.49 -8.13 10.77
C THR A 276 -14.65 -8.24 9.24
N PRO A 277 -15.38 -9.25 8.71
CA PRO A 277 -15.54 -9.46 7.27
C PRO A 277 -16.05 -8.23 6.50
N SER A 278 -17.02 -7.50 7.05
CA SER A 278 -17.57 -6.28 6.43
C SER A 278 -16.52 -5.18 6.27
N THR A 279 -15.64 -5.02 7.25
CA THR A 279 -14.51 -4.09 7.21
C THR A 279 -13.46 -4.53 6.18
N LEU A 280 -13.15 -5.82 6.09
CA LEU A 280 -12.21 -6.34 5.09
C LEU A 280 -12.73 -6.15 3.66
N GLN A 281 -14.03 -6.41 3.43
CA GLN A 281 -14.70 -6.11 2.16
C GLN A 281 -14.61 -4.61 1.83
N ALA A 282 -14.90 -3.75 2.80
CA ALA A 282 -14.86 -2.31 2.61
C ALA A 282 -13.44 -1.79 2.33
N ILE A 283 -12.41 -2.34 2.98
CA ILE A 283 -11.00 -2.01 2.70
C ILE A 283 -10.64 -2.35 1.26
N TYR A 284 -10.99 -3.56 0.80
CA TYR A 284 -10.72 -3.96 -0.58
C TYR A 284 -11.41 -3.04 -1.58
N ALA A 285 -12.71 -2.79 -1.40
CA ALA A 285 -13.49 -1.91 -2.27
C ALA A 285 -12.99 -0.46 -2.24
N SER A 286 -12.43 0.00 -1.11
CA SER A 286 -12.05 1.40 -0.90
C SER A 286 -10.92 1.91 -1.79
N VAL A 287 -10.07 1.02 -2.31
CA VAL A 287 -9.05 1.40 -3.30
C VAL A 287 -9.68 1.85 -4.62
N TRP A 288 -10.91 1.42 -4.89
CA TRP A 288 -11.63 1.65 -6.14
C TRP A 288 -12.73 2.73 -6.04
N TRP A 289 -12.95 3.31 -4.86
CA TRP A 289 -13.94 4.38 -4.67
C TRP A 289 -13.50 5.64 -5.42
N LYS A 290 -14.41 6.26 -6.17
CA LYS A 290 -14.21 7.60 -6.72
C LYS A 290 -14.47 8.63 -5.62
N GLY A 291 -13.86 9.81 -5.71
CA GLY A 291 -14.07 10.90 -4.74
C GLY A 291 -15.53 11.35 -4.59
N SER A 292 -16.39 11.07 -5.58
CA SER A 292 -17.85 11.28 -5.53
C SER A 292 -18.62 10.24 -4.72
N ASP A 293 -18.02 9.06 -4.48
CA ASP A 293 -18.67 7.93 -3.79
C ASP A 293 -18.64 8.09 -2.25
N VAL A 294 -18.17 9.26 -1.77
CA VAL A 294 -18.12 9.68 -0.36
C VAL A 294 -19.31 10.59 0.00
N GLY A 295 -20.40 10.57 -0.80
CA GLY A 295 -21.66 11.29 -0.54
C GLY A 295 -22.16 11.05 0.90
N PRO A 296 -22.99 11.98 1.45
CA PRO A 296 -23.02 12.31 2.87
C PRO A 296 -23.11 11.06 3.72
N MET A 297 -21.96 10.64 4.26
CA MET A 297 -21.83 9.60 5.27
C MET A 297 -22.36 10.18 6.59
N GLN A 298 -23.66 10.53 6.61
CA GLN A 298 -24.37 10.70 7.87
C GLN A 298 -24.39 9.32 8.52
N ALA A 299 -23.88 9.26 9.75
CA ALA A 299 -24.00 8.10 10.60
C ALA A 299 -25.46 7.64 10.55
N VAL A 300 -25.70 6.51 9.89
CA VAL A 300 -27.03 5.89 9.80
C VAL A 300 -27.46 5.62 11.23
N GLU A 301 -28.35 6.45 11.76
CA GLU A 301 -29.00 6.19 13.04
C GLU A 301 -29.84 4.92 12.90
N ARG A 302 -29.65 4.06 13.90
CA ARG A 302 -30.05 2.66 13.97
C ARG A 302 -31.56 2.50 13.78
N ALA A 303 -31.96 1.68 12.80
CA ALA A 303 -33.26 1.02 12.78
C ALA A 303 -33.10 -0.46 13.17
N GLY A 304 -34.05 -0.95 13.97
CA GLY A 304 -34.04 -2.18 14.77
C GLY A 304 -33.53 -3.48 14.14
N GLY A 305 -32.85 -4.26 14.98
CA GLY A 305 -33.19 -5.68 15.18
C GLY A 305 -32.82 -6.68 14.10
N GLN A 306 -31.55 -6.72 13.67
CA GLN A 306 -30.93 -7.94 13.16
C GLN A 306 -29.41 -7.81 13.26
N VAL A 307 -28.71 -8.92 13.48
CA VAL A 307 -27.26 -8.93 13.70
C VAL A 307 -26.56 -8.95 12.36
N SER A 308 -26.82 -7.88 11.61
CA SER A 308 -26.14 -7.59 10.37
C SER A 308 -25.03 -6.60 10.71
N THR A 309 -23.79 -7.01 10.49
CA THR A 309 -22.68 -6.07 10.36
C THR A 309 -22.93 -5.23 9.11
N ASP A 310 -23.63 -4.10 9.28
CA ASP A 310 -23.99 -3.22 8.18
C ASP A 310 -22.75 -2.78 7.40
N TYR A 311 -22.66 -3.25 6.16
CA TYR A 311 -21.58 -2.90 5.24
C TYR A 311 -21.45 -1.37 5.06
N GLY A 312 -22.57 -0.63 5.14
CA GLY A 312 -22.56 0.83 5.07
C GLY A 312 -21.77 1.48 6.22
N ALA A 313 -21.99 0.99 7.44
CA ALA A 313 -21.23 1.45 8.61
C ALA A 313 -19.74 1.10 8.50
N ALA A 314 -19.41 -0.10 8.01
CA ALA A 314 -18.02 -0.50 7.77
C ALA A 314 -17.33 0.41 6.73
N ARG A 315 -18.06 0.79 5.68
CA ARG A 315 -17.60 1.70 4.64
C ARG A 315 -17.28 3.10 5.18
N ALA A 316 -18.19 3.66 5.97
CA ALA A 316 -17.99 4.96 6.62
C ALA A 316 -16.80 4.94 7.58
N GLU A 317 -16.65 3.86 8.34
CA GLU A 317 -15.50 3.69 9.24
C GLU A 317 -14.18 3.59 8.47
N VAL A 318 -14.12 2.80 7.40
CA VAL A 318 -12.90 2.71 6.55
C VAL A 318 -12.56 4.06 5.93
N ALA A 319 -13.54 4.83 5.47
CA ALA A 319 -13.33 6.19 4.96
C ALA A 319 -12.75 7.12 6.03
N ARG A 320 -13.30 7.07 7.26
CA ARG A 320 -12.80 7.82 8.42
C ARG A 320 -11.40 7.40 8.83
N VAL A 321 -11.10 6.11 8.74
CA VAL A 321 -9.81 5.54 9.12
C VAL A 321 -8.72 5.89 8.11
N ARG A 322 -9.01 5.85 6.81
CA ARG A 322 -8.04 6.21 5.74
C ARG A 322 -7.54 7.65 5.79
N THR A 323 -8.31 8.56 6.39
CA THR A 323 -7.82 9.93 6.59
C THR A 323 -6.76 9.98 7.69
N HIS A 324 -6.83 9.12 8.70
CA HIS A 324 -5.93 9.17 9.85
C HIS A 324 -4.75 8.19 9.75
N GLN A 325 -4.97 6.99 9.21
CA GLN A 325 -3.95 5.95 9.11
C GLN A 325 -3.04 6.16 7.90
N LEU A 326 -1.79 5.73 8.02
CA LEU A 326 -0.87 5.69 6.91
C LEU A 326 -1.27 4.58 5.93
N PRO A 327 -1.28 4.85 4.61
CA PRO A 327 -1.57 3.83 3.62
C PRO A 327 -0.54 2.71 3.67
N ALA A 328 -0.90 1.54 3.15
CA ALA A 328 0.05 0.45 2.98
C ALA A 328 1.19 0.89 2.04
N THR A 329 2.43 0.82 2.51
CA THR A 329 3.63 1.16 1.73
C THR A 329 4.75 0.13 2.01
N PRO A 330 5.76 0.04 1.13
CA PRO A 330 6.91 -0.87 1.33
C PRO A 330 7.72 -0.56 2.60
N GLY A 331 7.69 0.69 3.05
CA GLY A 331 8.30 1.12 4.30
C GLY A 331 7.80 2.47 4.81
N TYR A 332 8.09 2.73 6.07
CA TYR A 332 7.75 3.96 6.79
C TYR A 332 9.01 4.59 7.37
N GLU A 333 9.16 5.90 7.15
CA GLU A 333 10.25 6.68 7.72
C GLU A 333 9.66 7.61 8.78
N VAL A 334 9.96 7.33 10.04
CA VAL A 334 9.45 8.09 11.18
C VAL A 334 10.53 9.05 11.64
N THR A 335 10.28 10.35 11.51
CA THR A 335 11.20 11.39 11.99
C THR A 335 10.64 12.02 13.26
N VAL A 336 11.37 11.90 14.36
CA VAL A 336 11.05 12.55 15.63
C VAL A 336 11.84 13.84 15.74
N SER A 337 11.14 14.97 15.66
CA SER A 337 11.73 16.31 15.68
C SER A 337 11.48 16.96 17.04
N LEU A 338 12.56 17.26 17.76
CA LEU A 338 12.49 18.03 19.00
C LEU A 338 12.54 19.53 18.68
N VAL A 339 11.48 20.24 19.06
CA VAL A 339 11.31 21.68 18.83
C VAL A 339 11.34 22.39 20.17
N GLY A 340 12.25 23.36 20.30
CA GLY A 340 12.36 24.19 21.50
C GLY A 340 13.30 25.37 21.26
N ALA A 341 13.27 26.32 22.20
CA ALA A 341 14.18 27.48 22.21
C ALA A 341 15.57 27.08 22.74
N PHE A 342 16.15 26.02 22.20
CA PHE A 342 17.49 25.58 22.59
C PHE A 342 18.52 26.58 22.04
N ASP A 343 19.48 26.98 22.87
CA ASP A 343 20.70 27.65 22.42
C ASP A 343 21.53 26.69 21.56
N ALA A 344 22.57 27.17 20.87
CA ALA A 344 23.33 26.44 19.84
C ALA A 344 23.97 25.09 20.24
N THR A 345 23.76 24.60 21.47
CA THR A 345 24.16 23.27 21.94
C THR A 345 22.97 22.29 21.92
N PRO A 346 23.12 21.07 21.35
CA PRO A 346 22.06 20.06 21.36
C PRO A 346 21.69 19.70 22.81
N PRO A 347 20.39 19.67 23.17
CA PRO A 347 19.98 19.26 24.50
C PRO A 347 20.26 17.76 24.69
N CYS A 348 20.94 17.42 25.78
CA CYS A 348 21.09 16.04 26.22
C CYS A 348 19.86 15.61 27.04
N LEU A 349 19.29 14.45 26.72
CA LEU A 349 18.23 13.82 27.50
C LEU A 349 18.89 12.85 28.51
N PRO A 350 18.85 13.08 29.83
CA PRO A 350 19.26 12.12 30.83
C PRO A 350 18.22 10.99 30.96
N PRO A 351 18.59 9.88 31.62
CA PRO A 351 17.75 8.69 31.75
C PRO A 351 16.53 8.86 32.65
N THR A 352 16.43 9.95 33.42
CA THR A 352 15.36 10.22 34.40
C THR A 352 14.71 11.58 34.13
N ASP A 353 13.53 11.82 34.74
CA ASP A 353 12.69 13.01 34.54
C ASP A 353 13.34 14.35 34.99
N ASP A 354 14.53 14.34 35.61
CA ASP A 354 15.20 15.52 36.19
C ASP A 354 15.86 16.49 35.17
N TRP A 355 15.64 16.25 33.87
CA TRP A 355 16.40 16.86 32.78
C TRP A 355 16.03 18.29 32.41
N LEU A 356 14.83 18.74 32.78
CA LEU A 356 14.39 20.11 32.54
C LEU A 356 15.34 21.14 33.22
N TRP A 357 16.20 20.66 34.13
CA TRP A 357 17.04 21.46 35.02
C TRP A 357 18.55 21.16 34.93
N SER A 358 19.00 20.12 34.20
CA SER A 358 20.43 19.77 34.14
C SER A 358 21.16 20.44 32.98
N VAL A 359 22.22 21.19 33.29
CA VAL A 359 23.14 21.78 32.29
C VAL A 359 23.94 20.68 31.60
N CYS A 360 24.02 20.72 30.27
CA CYS A 360 24.88 19.82 29.49
C CYS A 360 26.34 20.00 29.95
N GLY A 361 26.92 18.99 30.62
CA GLY A 361 28.29 19.06 31.13
C GLY A 361 28.68 18.10 32.26
N SER A 362 27.76 17.31 32.84
CA SER A 362 28.12 16.29 33.84
C SER A 362 28.44 14.94 33.19
N PRO A 363 29.61 14.33 33.45
CA PRO A 363 30.04 13.11 32.77
C PRO A 363 29.47 11.86 33.48
N SER A 364 28.34 11.34 33.02
CA SER A 364 28.03 9.88 33.10
C SER A 364 26.63 9.46 32.60
N HIS A 365 25.66 10.36 32.40
CA HIS A 365 24.27 9.91 32.14
C HIS A 365 23.50 10.66 31.06
N ASN A 366 24.13 11.44 30.19
CA ASN A 366 23.41 12.22 29.18
C ASN A 366 23.35 11.48 27.83
N LEU A 367 22.14 11.22 27.31
CA LEU A 367 21.90 10.59 26.00
C LEU A 367 21.57 11.64 24.94
N SER A 368 22.03 11.41 23.70
CA SER A 368 21.48 12.14 22.55
C SER A 368 20.02 11.73 22.31
N LEU A 369 19.21 12.52 21.60
CA LEU A 369 17.84 12.15 21.23
C LEU A 369 17.82 10.84 20.44
N GLY A 370 18.80 10.64 19.56
CA GLY A 370 18.97 9.37 18.84
C GLY A 370 19.20 8.19 19.78
N ASP A 371 20.08 8.32 20.77
CA ASP A 371 20.35 7.26 21.75
C ASP A 371 19.16 7.03 22.69
N TRP A 372 18.43 8.08 23.05
CA TRP A 372 17.21 7.99 23.85
C TRP A 372 16.11 7.25 23.07
N LEU A 373 15.90 7.56 21.79
CA LEU A 373 14.93 6.87 20.94
C LEU A 373 15.25 5.37 20.82
N ARG A 374 16.53 5.03 20.65
CA ARG A 374 17.00 3.64 20.62
C ARG A 374 16.71 2.87 21.89
N ARG A 375 16.79 3.51 23.06
CA ARG A 375 16.54 2.85 24.35
C ARG A 375 15.05 2.84 24.74
N SER A 376 14.33 3.92 24.46
CA SER A 376 12.98 4.16 25.00
C SER A 376 11.85 3.83 24.02
N VAL A 377 12.10 3.90 22.71
CA VAL A 377 11.06 3.74 21.66
C VAL A 377 11.28 2.46 20.85
N GLU A 378 12.50 2.19 20.40
CA GLU A 378 12.77 1.03 19.53
C GLU A 378 12.36 -0.32 20.12
N PRO A 379 12.51 -0.62 21.43
CA PRO A 379 12.06 -1.88 22.00
C PRO A 379 10.54 -2.09 21.83
N GLY A 380 9.74 -1.02 21.93
CA GLY A 380 8.28 -1.07 21.74
C GLY A 380 7.85 -1.23 20.27
N LEU A 381 8.76 -0.98 19.32
CA LEU A 381 8.54 -1.14 17.89
C LEU A 381 9.20 -2.41 17.31
N ALA A 382 9.93 -3.17 18.12
CA ALA A 382 10.67 -4.36 17.68
C ALA A 382 9.77 -5.42 17.03
N ASP A 383 8.56 -5.63 17.56
CA ASP A 383 7.58 -6.57 17.01
C ASP A 383 7.07 -6.11 15.63
N LEU A 384 6.81 -4.81 15.45
CA LEU A 384 6.39 -4.24 14.18
C LEU A 384 7.49 -4.32 13.12
N ARG A 385 8.75 -4.07 13.51
CA ARG A 385 9.90 -4.12 12.59
C ARG A 385 10.10 -5.48 11.91
N ARG A 386 9.53 -6.57 12.46
CA ARG A 386 9.52 -7.89 11.81
C ARG A 386 8.67 -7.92 10.55
N PHE A 387 7.63 -7.11 10.51
CA PHE A 387 6.60 -7.11 9.47
C PHE A 387 6.69 -5.88 8.57
N ILE A 388 7.06 -4.72 9.10
CA ILE A 388 7.18 -3.46 8.33
C ILE A 388 8.59 -2.91 8.40
N ASN A 389 9.08 -2.39 7.27
CA ASN A 389 10.34 -1.66 7.23
C ASN A 389 10.13 -0.27 7.85
N LEU A 390 10.47 -0.14 9.14
CA LEU A 390 10.30 1.09 9.92
C LEU A 390 11.66 1.66 10.30
N LYS A 391 12.03 2.76 9.65
CA LYS A 391 13.24 3.53 9.97
C LYS A 391 12.88 4.69 10.89
N LEU A 392 13.68 4.89 11.93
CA LEU A 392 13.48 5.95 12.92
C LEU A 392 14.63 6.95 12.82
N TYR A 393 14.29 8.22 12.61
CA TYR A 393 15.20 9.34 12.52
C TYR A 393 14.96 10.32 13.66
N SER A 394 16.03 10.97 14.12
CA SER A 394 15.97 12.02 15.13
C SER A 394 16.40 13.34 14.51
N GLN A 395 15.66 14.41 14.77
CA GLN A 395 15.97 15.76 14.31
C GLN A 395 15.84 16.76 15.46
N TYR A 396 16.70 17.79 15.44
CA TYR A 396 16.59 18.94 16.34
C TYR A 396 16.32 20.18 15.51
N LEU A 397 15.30 20.94 15.89
CA LEU A 397 15.04 22.27 15.32
C LEU A 397 15.42 23.33 16.36
N TYR A 398 16.54 24.01 16.09
CA TYR A 398 17.08 25.06 16.95
C TYR A 398 16.36 26.38 16.73
N SER A 399 16.15 27.15 17.81
CA SER A 399 15.58 28.51 17.77
C SER A 399 14.19 28.61 17.12
N VAL A 400 13.47 27.50 16.98
CA VAL A 400 12.08 27.47 16.50
C VAL A 400 11.17 27.21 17.69
N THR A 401 10.17 28.07 17.87
CA THR A 401 9.09 27.85 18.83
C THR A 401 7.76 27.90 18.10
N LEU A 402 6.79 27.06 18.48
CA LEU A 402 5.48 27.06 17.81
C LEU A 402 4.78 28.43 17.92
N ASP A 403 4.89 29.10 19.08
CA ASP A 403 4.36 30.46 19.26
C ASP A 403 5.06 31.51 18.39
N GLY A 404 6.33 31.27 18.04
CA GLY A 404 7.07 32.11 17.10
C GLY A 404 6.59 31.95 15.66
N LEU A 405 6.00 30.79 15.30
CA LEU A 405 5.40 30.56 13.99
C LEU A 405 3.97 31.10 13.91
N SER A 406 3.15 30.81 14.93
CA SER A 406 1.82 31.42 15.07
C SER A 406 1.39 31.49 16.53
N TRP A 407 0.72 32.58 16.90
CA TRP A 407 0.30 32.79 18.29
C TRP A 407 -0.78 31.80 18.74
N SER A 408 -0.53 31.13 19.87
CA SER A 408 -1.51 30.27 20.54
C SER A 408 -2.61 31.09 21.24
N ARG A 409 -3.80 30.49 21.39
CA ARG A 409 -4.92 31.09 22.12
C ARG A 409 -4.86 30.75 23.60
N LEU A 410 -5.50 31.57 24.42
CA LEU A 410 -5.60 31.36 25.86
C LEU A 410 -6.96 30.74 26.23
N SER A 411 -6.95 29.69 27.04
CA SER A 411 -8.19 29.09 27.56
C SER A 411 -9.01 30.09 28.38
N LYS A 412 -10.34 29.92 28.40
CA LYS A 412 -11.26 30.77 29.17
C LYS A 412 -10.89 30.81 30.66
N ASP A 413 -10.57 29.65 31.22
CA ASP A 413 -10.17 29.47 32.62
C ASP A 413 -8.73 29.93 32.89
N ARG A 414 -8.03 30.40 31.85
CA ARG A 414 -6.67 30.87 31.96
C ARG A 414 -5.70 29.80 32.52
N LYS A 415 -5.99 28.51 32.33
CA LYS A 415 -5.13 27.41 32.81
C LYS A 415 -4.14 26.89 31.76
N HIS A 416 -4.52 26.87 30.49
CA HIS A 416 -3.70 26.34 29.38
C HIS A 416 -3.74 27.26 28.16
N ARG A 417 -2.76 27.10 27.27
CA ARG A 417 -2.76 27.68 25.93
C ARG A 417 -3.19 26.61 24.93
N TYR A 418 -3.83 26.99 23.83
CA TYR A 418 -4.26 26.01 22.85
C TYR A 418 -4.16 26.47 21.41
N TYR A 419 -3.95 25.50 20.52
CA TYR A 419 -4.17 25.65 19.09
C TYR A 419 -5.48 24.98 18.68
N THR A 420 -6.22 25.68 17.81
CA THR A 420 -7.36 25.10 17.10
C THR A 420 -6.89 24.38 15.83
N ALA A 421 -7.69 23.45 15.31
CA ALA A 421 -7.40 22.76 14.05
C ALA A 421 -6.92 23.70 12.90
N PRO A 422 -7.59 24.83 12.58
CA PRO A 422 -7.12 25.73 11.52
C PRO A 422 -5.80 26.44 11.85
N GLN A 423 -5.54 26.77 13.12
CA GLN A 423 -4.25 27.35 13.51
C GLN A 423 -3.13 26.33 13.39
N LEU A 424 -3.41 25.06 13.68
CA LEU A 424 -2.43 23.98 13.54
C LEU A 424 -1.99 23.79 12.09
N SER A 425 -2.92 23.92 11.13
CA SER A 425 -2.58 23.91 9.69
C SER A 425 -1.64 25.06 9.33
N SER A 426 -1.84 26.26 9.89
CA SER A 426 -0.92 27.38 9.66
C SER A 426 0.46 27.14 10.27
N VAL A 427 0.51 26.58 11.49
CA VAL A 427 1.77 26.20 12.15
C VAL A 427 2.52 25.17 11.30
N LEU A 428 1.81 24.17 10.81
CA LEU A 428 2.34 23.09 9.99
C LEU A 428 3.02 23.63 8.73
N ASN A 429 2.31 24.47 7.97
CA ASN A 429 2.84 25.07 6.74
C ASN A 429 4.13 25.87 6.99
N SER A 430 4.18 26.63 8.09
CA SER A 430 5.38 27.39 8.45
C SER A 430 6.51 26.47 8.93
N LEU A 431 6.19 25.39 9.63
CA LEU A 431 7.15 24.43 10.18
C LEU A 431 7.76 23.54 9.09
N GLU A 432 7.02 23.23 8.03
CA GLU A 432 7.48 22.46 6.87
C GLU A 432 8.74 23.08 6.22
N ALA A 433 8.80 24.42 6.16
CA ALA A 433 9.97 25.14 5.66
C ALA A 433 11.25 24.87 6.47
N TYR A 434 11.12 24.56 7.78
CA TYR A 434 12.25 24.26 8.67
C TYR A 434 12.61 22.77 8.70
N LEU A 435 11.66 21.87 8.43
CA LEU A 435 11.92 20.44 8.41
C LEU A 435 12.71 19.99 7.17
N GLY A 436 12.69 20.78 6.08
CA GLY A 436 13.42 20.53 4.83
C GLY A 436 12.64 19.69 3.81
N GLN A 437 13.19 19.51 2.60
CA GLN A 437 12.52 18.79 1.49
C GLN A 437 12.13 17.34 1.81
N HIS A 438 12.81 16.71 2.77
CA HIS A 438 12.48 15.34 3.23
C HIS A 438 11.14 15.26 3.99
N ALA A 439 10.56 16.39 4.39
CA ALA A 439 9.26 16.42 5.08
C ALA A 439 8.04 16.44 4.15
N SER A 440 8.26 16.74 2.87
CA SER A 440 7.21 16.81 1.84
C SER A 440 7.34 15.75 0.77
N GLN A 441 8.52 15.14 0.63
CA GLN A 441 8.75 14.07 -0.35
C GLN A 441 8.48 12.69 0.26
N ARG A 442 7.43 12.02 -0.21
CA ARG A 442 7.43 10.54 -0.27
C ARG A 442 8.67 10.13 -1.07
N GLY A 443 9.58 9.42 -0.41
CA GLY A 443 11.01 9.39 -0.74
C GLY A 443 11.37 9.19 -2.22
N GLN A 444 12.35 9.97 -2.68
CA GLN A 444 13.10 9.70 -3.90
C GLN A 444 13.95 8.44 -3.69
N PRO A 445 14.00 7.49 -4.64
CA PRO A 445 14.77 6.25 -4.46
C PRO A 445 16.26 6.56 -4.33
N ASP A 446 16.89 6.06 -3.25
CA ASP A 446 18.33 6.16 -3.06
C ASP A 446 19.01 5.31 -4.16
N THR A 447 19.81 5.95 -5.01
CA THR A 447 20.47 5.32 -6.18
C THR A 447 21.68 4.46 -5.80
N ARG A 448 21.95 4.29 -4.50
CA ARG A 448 23.15 3.59 -4.00
C ARG A 448 22.78 2.55 -2.95
N VAL A 449 22.14 1.47 -3.39
CA VAL A 449 22.16 0.19 -2.66
C VAL A 449 22.74 -0.87 -3.59
N GLU A 450 23.99 -1.25 -3.34
CA GLU A 450 24.56 -2.49 -3.87
C GLU A 450 23.69 -3.66 -3.39
N GLY A 451 22.93 -4.27 -4.30
CA GLY A 451 22.01 -5.36 -3.97
C GLY A 451 20.61 -5.28 -4.59
N GLY A 452 20.42 -4.62 -5.73
CA GLY A 452 19.26 -4.84 -6.62
C GLY A 452 17.87 -4.44 -6.09
N ARG A 453 17.77 -3.80 -4.92
CA ARG A 453 16.51 -3.29 -4.35
C ARG A 453 16.52 -1.76 -4.39
N THR A 454 15.83 -1.17 -5.38
CA THR A 454 15.54 0.27 -5.38
C THR A 454 14.54 0.57 -4.26
N SER A 455 14.89 1.46 -3.32
CA SER A 455 13.98 1.82 -2.22
C SER A 455 12.73 2.49 -2.78
N GLY A 456 11.57 1.84 -2.67
CA GLY A 456 10.29 2.45 -3.02
C GLY A 456 10.02 3.74 -2.22
N THR A 457 9.09 4.56 -2.70
CA THR A 457 8.68 5.79 -2.03
C THR A 457 8.18 5.48 -0.61
N HIS A 458 8.99 5.76 0.42
CA HIS A 458 8.61 5.50 1.80
C HIS A 458 7.58 6.53 2.29
N GLY A 459 6.61 6.09 3.10
CA GLY A 459 5.68 7.00 3.76
C GLY A 459 6.40 7.73 4.91
N GLY A 460 6.57 9.05 4.78
CA GLY A 460 7.12 9.89 5.85
C GLY A 460 6.10 10.15 6.95
N LEU A 461 6.50 9.95 8.21
CA LEU A 461 5.72 10.26 9.41
C LEU A 461 6.51 11.21 10.30
N HIS A 462 5.96 12.40 10.57
CA HIS A 462 6.63 13.44 11.35
C HIS A 462 6.04 13.55 12.76
N LEU A 463 6.84 13.27 13.78
CA LEU A 463 6.46 13.38 15.19
C LEU A 463 7.18 14.57 15.81
N VAL A 464 6.48 15.67 15.98
CA VAL A 464 7.02 16.92 16.53
C VAL A 464 6.79 16.95 18.03
N VAL A 465 7.87 16.84 18.80
CA VAL A 465 7.86 16.98 20.25
C VAL A 465 8.23 18.41 20.61
N VAL A 466 7.29 19.13 21.20
CA VAL A 466 7.44 20.53 21.59
C VAL A 466 7.86 20.59 23.04
N VAL A 467 9.05 21.12 23.28
CA VAL A 467 9.58 21.35 24.62
C VAL A 467 9.42 22.84 24.95
N ASP A 468 8.59 23.13 25.95
CA ASP A 468 8.49 24.47 26.50
C ASP A 468 9.60 24.64 27.56
N THR A 469 10.82 25.01 27.14
CA THR A 469 11.95 25.18 28.07
C THR A 469 11.80 26.47 28.89
N PRO A 470 11.96 26.43 30.23
CA PRO A 470 11.93 27.61 31.07
C PRO A 470 13.31 28.29 31.10
N ARG A 471 13.58 29.23 30.19
CA ARG A 471 14.74 30.15 30.35
C ARG A 471 14.45 31.57 29.90
N ARG A 472 13.88 32.34 30.82
CA ARG A 472 14.40 33.64 31.33
C ARG A 472 13.31 34.23 32.20
N GLU A 473 13.71 34.61 33.41
CA GLU A 473 12.96 35.30 34.45
C GLU A 473 11.82 36.18 33.91
N PHE A 474 10.61 35.63 33.83
CA PHE A 474 9.35 36.37 33.94
C PHE A 474 8.27 35.38 34.39
N ASN A 475 8.15 35.25 35.72
CA ASN A 475 7.16 34.46 36.47
C ASN A 475 7.07 32.95 36.15
N ILE A 476 7.72 32.15 37.01
CA ILE A 476 7.57 30.69 37.13
C ILE A 476 6.10 30.27 37.38
N SER A 477 5.25 31.20 37.85
CA SER A 477 3.80 31.02 38.05
C SER A 477 2.94 31.33 36.81
N ALA A 478 3.51 31.66 35.64
CA ALA A 478 2.77 32.25 34.52
C ALA A 478 3.01 31.62 33.12
N ARG A 479 3.62 30.44 32.97
CA ARG A 479 3.53 29.68 31.70
C ARG A 479 2.58 28.50 31.81
N ARG A 480 1.68 28.43 30.82
CA ARG A 480 0.52 27.57 30.79
C ARG A 480 0.76 26.47 29.76
N PRO A 481 0.47 25.19 30.09
CA PRO A 481 0.76 24.07 29.20
C PRO A 481 0.06 24.26 27.85
N LEU A 482 0.73 23.83 26.78
CA LEU A 482 0.16 23.85 25.45
C LEU A 482 -0.77 22.64 25.26
N ARG A 483 -1.94 22.89 24.69
CA ARG A 483 -2.97 21.90 24.41
C ARG A 483 -3.49 22.05 22.98
N PHE A 484 -4.19 21.05 22.49
CA PHE A 484 -4.78 21.05 21.16
C PHE A 484 -6.29 20.82 21.23
N HIS A 485 -7.04 21.67 20.52
CA HIS A 485 -8.50 21.60 20.41
C HIS A 485 -8.84 21.24 18.96
N LEU A 486 -8.96 19.94 18.68
CA LEU A 486 -9.14 19.42 17.33
C LEU A 486 -10.59 19.08 16.97
N SER A 487 -11.50 19.03 17.94
CA SER A 487 -12.92 18.74 17.66
C SER A 487 -13.69 20.02 17.33
N ALA A 488 -14.42 19.98 16.20
CA ALA A 488 -15.22 21.09 15.68
C ALA A 488 -16.67 21.12 16.19
N SER A 489 -17.15 20.09 16.90
CA SER A 489 -18.54 20.04 17.39
C SER A 489 -18.65 20.54 18.83
N ASN A 490 -19.28 21.71 19.00
CA ASN A 490 -19.83 22.30 20.23
C ASN A 490 -19.08 22.10 21.56
N SER A 491 -18.42 23.18 22.00
CA SER A 491 -18.11 23.63 23.37
C SER A 491 -17.37 22.75 24.38
N ASP A 492 -17.26 21.42 24.23
CA ASP A 492 -16.55 20.53 25.17
C ASP A 492 -15.49 19.65 24.47
N ALA A 493 -14.78 20.20 23.48
CA ALA A 493 -13.59 19.56 22.95
C ALA A 493 -12.53 19.45 24.06
N ALA A 494 -12.36 18.25 24.63
CA ALA A 494 -11.38 17.98 25.67
C ALA A 494 -9.98 18.38 25.19
N ALA A 495 -9.31 19.24 25.96
CA ALA A 495 -7.97 19.71 25.66
C ALA A 495 -6.97 18.53 25.69
N SER A 496 -6.37 18.16 24.55
CA SER A 496 -5.40 17.07 24.48
C SER A 496 -3.96 17.60 24.45
N SER A 497 -3.01 16.80 24.94
CA SER A 497 -1.56 17.08 24.82
C SER A 497 -0.98 16.61 23.48
N ILE A 498 -1.75 15.81 22.74
CA ILE A 498 -1.35 15.19 21.48
C ILE A 498 -2.34 15.64 20.42
N ALA A 499 -1.83 16.20 19.32
CA ALA A 499 -2.58 16.46 18.12
C ALA A 499 -2.13 15.53 17.00
N LEU A 500 -3.05 14.67 16.54
CA LEU A 500 -2.82 13.86 15.35
C LEU A 500 -3.20 14.66 14.11
N VAL A 501 -2.28 14.74 13.16
CA VAL A 501 -2.47 15.35 11.85
C VAL A 501 -2.56 14.22 10.82
N PRO A 502 -3.76 13.96 10.26
CA PRO A 502 -4.01 13.05 9.14
C PRO A 502 -2.85 12.98 8.12
N GLN A 503 -2.33 11.77 7.88
CA GLN A 503 -1.31 11.45 6.86
C GLN A 503 0.04 12.20 6.97
N TRP A 504 0.22 13.06 7.98
CA TRP A 504 1.47 13.80 8.21
C TRP A 504 2.19 13.34 9.47
N GLY A 505 1.46 13.21 10.59
CA GLY A 505 2.01 12.74 11.86
C GLY A 505 1.40 13.41 13.07
N ALA A 506 2.20 13.80 14.07
CA ALA A 506 1.65 14.28 15.33
C ALA A 506 2.46 15.42 15.96
N PHE A 507 1.75 16.31 16.67
CA PHE A 507 2.34 17.27 17.59
C PHE A 507 2.12 16.80 19.03
N ILE A 508 3.18 16.81 19.82
CA ILE A 508 3.18 16.35 21.21
C ILE A 508 3.70 17.49 22.08
N SER A 509 2.87 18.01 22.98
CA SER A 509 3.29 18.97 23.98
C SER A 509 3.90 18.24 25.16
N LEU A 510 5.19 18.46 25.41
CA LEU A 510 5.90 17.94 26.57
C LEU A 510 5.78 18.95 27.71
N ASP A 511 5.03 18.60 28.75
CA ASP A 511 4.59 19.55 29.79
C ASP A 511 4.68 19.02 31.23
N ASP A 512 5.16 17.78 31.42
CA ASP A 512 5.35 17.10 32.71
C ASP A 512 4.07 16.87 33.55
N VAL A 513 2.91 17.30 33.04
CA VAL A 513 1.59 17.07 33.66
C VAL A 513 0.89 15.88 33.03
N ASN A 514 0.78 15.89 31.70
CA ASN A 514 0.11 14.83 30.95
C ASN A 514 1.13 13.99 30.18
N VAL A 515 2.14 14.64 29.59
CA VAL A 515 3.25 13.97 28.89
C VAL A 515 4.55 14.42 29.53
N SER A 516 5.21 13.50 30.23
CA SER A 516 6.53 13.62 30.85
C SER A 516 7.56 12.86 30.00
N LEU A 517 8.85 13.00 30.29
CA LEU A 517 9.87 12.24 29.55
C LEU A 517 9.77 10.73 29.83
N SER A 518 9.43 10.35 31.06
CA SER A 518 9.19 8.96 31.48
C SER A 518 8.06 8.28 30.71
N ASN A 519 7.01 9.01 30.32
CA ASN A 519 5.90 8.45 29.56
C ASN A 519 5.99 8.72 28.03
N LEU A 520 6.91 9.58 27.59
CA LEU A 520 7.07 9.96 26.18
C LEU A 520 7.39 8.75 25.29
N GLY A 521 8.23 7.83 25.75
CA GLY A 521 8.59 6.62 24.99
C GLY A 521 7.35 5.78 24.63
N PRO A 522 6.57 5.31 25.61
CA PRO A 522 5.29 4.63 25.39
C PRO A 522 4.29 5.45 24.55
N VAL A 523 4.22 6.77 24.74
CA VAL A 523 3.34 7.65 23.95
C VAL A 523 3.73 7.64 22.47
N LEU A 524 5.02 7.77 22.14
CA LEU A 524 5.52 7.72 20.77
C LEU A 524 5.24 6.36 20.13
N VAL A 525 5.49 5.26 20.84
CA VAL A 525 5.18 3.89 20.38
C VAL A 525 3.69 3.76 20.06
N ASN A 526 2.83 4.24 20.95
CA ASN A 526 1.38 4.20 20.78
C ASN A 526 0.89 5.04 19.60
N ILE A 527 1.48 6.22 19.37
CA ILE A 527 1.17 7.05 18.20
C ILE A 527 1.56 6.34 16.90
N VAL A 528 2.78 5.80 16.83
CA VAL A 528 3.25 5.04 15.66
C VAL A 528 2.35 3.83 15.39
N ARG A 529 1.98 3.08 16.44
CA ARG A 529 1.03 1.95 16.34
C ARG A 529 -0.32 2.39 15.80
N SER A 530 -0.86 3.51 16.29
CA SER A 530 -2.12 4.08 15.81
C SER A 530 -2.06 4.40 14.31
N PHE A 531 -1.00 5.06 13.84
CA PHE A 531 -0.83 5.41 12.43
C PHE A 531 -0.69 4.19 11.51
N VAL A 532 -0.04 3.13 12.01
CA VAL A 532 0.10 1.87 11.27
C VAL A 532 -1.18 1.02 11.34
N GLY A 533 -2.15 1.41 12.17
CA GLY A 533 -3.51 0.86 12.21
C GLY A 533 -3.76 -0.19 13.30
N LEU A 534 -2.91 -0.24 14.33
CA LEU A 534 -3.11 -1.04 15.54
C LEU A 534 -4.00 -0.31 16.54
N SER A 535 -4.80 -1.08 17.28
CA SER A 535 -5.54 -0.55 18.43
C SER A 535 -4.56 -0.15 19.54
N VAL A 536 -4.81 1.00 20.15
CA VAL A 536 -4.03 1.56 21.27
C VAL A 536 -4.84 1.54 22.57
N GLN A 537 -6.10 1.09 22.50
CA GLN A 537 -6.97 1.08 23.66
C GLN A 537 -6.54 -0.01 24.65
N GLY A 538 -6.74 0.28 25.93
CA GLY A 538 -6.53 -0.67 27.02
C GLY A 538 -7.65 -1.70 27.11
N ARG A 539 -8.07 -1.99 28.34
CA ARG A 539 -9.30 -2.75 28.58
C ARG A 539 -10.52 -1.98 28.08
N THR A 540 -11.19 -2.51 27.07
CA THR A 540 -12.42 -1.92 26.52
C THR A 540 -13.57 -2.90 26.70
N THR A 541 -14.64 -2.46 27.36
CA THR A 541 -15.90 -3.23 27.39
C THR A 541 -16.75 -2.84 26.19
N VAL A 542 -17.11 -3.82 25.37
CA VAL A 542 -17.93 -3.62 24.18
C VAL A 542 -19.25 -4.35 24.32
N THR A 543 -20.30 -3.78 23.74
CA THR A 543 -21.63 -4.39 23.67
C THR A 543 -21.81 -5.02 22.29
N LEU A 544 -22.11 -6.32 22.26
CA LEU A 544 -22.39 -7.03 21.01
C LEU A 544 -23.71 -6.54 20.42
N ARG A 545 -23.72 -6.25 19.11
CA ARG A 545 -24.94 -5.77 18.46
C ARG A 545 -25.99 -6.87 18.47
N GLY A 546 -27.24 -6.50 18.70
CA GLY A 546 -28.38 -7.42 18.67
C GLY A 546 -28.68 -8.19 19.96
N SER A 547 -27.68 -8.67 20.72
CA SER A 547 -27.92 -9.31 22.03
C SER A 547 -27.84 -8.36 23.21
N GLY A 548 -27.14 -7.22 23.07
CA GLY A 548 -26.89 -6.29 24.17
C GLY A 548 -25.91 -6.81 25.23
N GLN A 549 -25.31 -7.98 25.01
CA GLN A 549 -24.37 -8.59 25.94
C GLN A 549 -23.02 -7.87 25.93
N ARG A 550 -22.38 -7.82 27.10
CA ARG A 550 -21.10 -7.14 27.29
C ARG A 550 -19.95 -8.13 27.19
N VAL A 551 -18.90 -7.74 26.47
CA VAL A 551 -17.65 -8.49 26.34
C VAL A 551 -16.48 -7.60 26.73
N LEU A 552 -15.53 -8.17 27.46
CA LEU A 552 -14.28 -7.49 27.79
C LEU A 552 -13.23 -7.84 26.74
N LEU A 553 -12.70 -6.81 26.07
CA LEU A 553 -11.53 -6.92 25.20
C LEU A 553 -10.31 -6.43 25.98
N GLU A 554 -9.42 -7.34 26.32
CA GLU A 554 -8.09 -6.97 26.78
C GLU A 554 -7.25 -6.63 25.55
N SER A 555 -7.28 -5.36 25.18
CA SER A 555 -6.42 -4.71 24.18
C SER A 555 -5.34 -3.94 24.97
N SER A 556 -4.07 -3.97 24.55
CA SER A 556 -2.90 -3.23 25.09
C SER A 556 -1.64 -4.09 25.06
N SER A 557 -0.50 -3.48 24.75
CA SER A 557 0.76 -4.22 24.72
C SER A 557 1.20 -4.74 26.09
N VAL A 558 1.29 -6.06 26.23
CA VAL A 558 1.88 -6.70 27.40
C VAL A 558 3.40 -6.60 27.31
N GLY A 559 4.02 -5.81 28.20
CA GLY A 559 5.48 -5.63 28.20
C GLY A 559 6.03 -4.98 26.92
N GLY A 560 5.23 -4.13 26.27
CA GLY A 560 5.62 -3.48 25.01
C GLY A 560 5.49 -4.35 23.77
N LYS A 561 4.93 -5.56 23.86
CA LYS A 561 4.68 -6.46 22.72
C LYS A 561 3.23 -6.42 22.23
N ILE A 562 2.98 -6.71 20.95
CA ILE A 562 1.62 -6.74 20.38
C ILE A 562 0.92 -8.05 20.78
N ILE A 563 -0.34 -7.96 21.21
CA ILE A 563 -1.16 -9.14 21.55
C ILE A 563 -1.47 -9.95 20.29
N LYS A 564 -1.55 -11.29 20.39
CA LYS A 564 -1.77 -12.18 19.25
C LYS A 564 -3.03 -11.84 18.43
N TRP A 565 -4.18 -11.62 19.09
CA TRP A 565 -5.44 -11.40 18.35
C TRP A 565 -5.46 -10.05 17.63
N GLU A 566 -4.81 -9.03 18.21
CA GLU A 566 -4.60 -7.72 17.59
C GLU A 566 -3.68 -7.83 16.38
N LEU A 567 -2.58 -8.58 16.53
CA LEU A 567 -1.62 -8.83 15.48
C LEU A 567 -2.29 -9.55 14.30
N ASP A 568 -3.09 -10.59 14.55
CA ASP A 568 -3.77 -11.35 13.50
C ASP A 568 -4.81 -10.51 12.75
N SER A 569 -5.56 -9.67 13.49
CA SER A 569 -6.51 -8.72 12.90
C SER A 569 -5.79 -7.70 12.02
N TRP A 570 -4.68 -7.15 12.53
CA TRP A 570 -3.84 -6.21 11.80
C TRP A 570 -3.20 -6.81 10.55
N LEU A 571 -2.64 -8.03 10.64
CA LEU A 571 -2.05 -8.75 9.52
C LEU A 571 -3.08 -8.97 8.41
N ARG A 572 -4.28 -9.45 8.72
CA ARG A 572 -5.35 -9.61 7.72
C ARG A 572 -5.74 -8.29 7.07
N ARG A 573 -5.98 -7.25 7.88
CA ARG A 573 -6.30 -5.90 7.38
C ARG A 573 -5.22 -5.41 6.42
N ARG A 574 -3.94 -5.46 6.83
CA ARG A 574 -2.82 -4.98 6.01
C ARG A 574 -2.58 -5.84 4.78
N THR A 575 -2.80 -7.15 4.86
CA THR A 575 -2.74 -8.03 3.68
C THR A 575 -3.76 -7.59 2.65
N ILE A 576 -5.03 -7.42 3.01
CA ILE A 576 -6.08 -7.00 2.08
C ILE A 576 -5.81 -5.59 1.52
N GLU A 577 -5.32 -4.66 2.34
CA GLU A 577 -4.95 -3.32 1.88
C GLU A 577 -3.77 -3.35 0.89
N SER A 578 -2.72 -4.11 1.17
CA SER A 578 -1.58 -4.28 0.26
C SER A 578 -1.97 -4.97 -1.03
N LEU A 579 -2.77 -6.06 -0.95
CA LEU A 579 -3.27 -6.79 -2.13
C LEU A 579 -4.15 -5.92 -3.03
N SER A 580 -5.04 -5.12 -2.44
CA SER A 580 -5.93 -4.22 -3.19
C SER A 580 -5.16 -3.05 -3.80
N THR A 581 -4.19 -2.50 -3.10
CA THR A 581 -3.31 -1.42 -3.61
C THR A 581 -2.43 -1.93 -4.74
N ALA A 582 -1.81 -3.11 -4.60
CA ALA A 582 -1.01 -3.75 -5.66
C ALA A 582 -1.86 -4.04 -6.91
N ALA A 583 -3.12 -4.48 -6.73
CA ALA A 583 -4.04 -4.67 -7.86
C ALA A 583 -4.36 -3.36 -8.58
N LEU A 584 -4.58 -2.27 -7.84
CA LEU A 584 -4.79 -0.95 -8.45
C LEU A 584 -3.54 -0.49 -9.21
N THR A 585 -2.33 -0.63 -8.64
CA THR A 585 -1.10 -0.18 -9.30
C THR A 585 -0.77 -1.00 -10.55
N LEU A 586 -0.90 -2.33 -10.50
CA LEU A 586 -0.68 -3.21 -11.66
C LEU A 586 -1.70 -2.96 -12.78
N THR A 587 -2.99 -2.82 -12.45
CA THR A 587 -4.02 -2.50 -13.46
C THR A 587 -3.83 -1.09 -14.04
N SER A 588 -3.39 -0.13 -13.22
CA SER A 588 -3.04 1.21 -13.69
C SER A 588 -1.83 1.18 -14.62
N LEU A 589 -0.79 0.39 -14.31
CA LEU A 589 0.38 0.20 -15.16
C LEU A 589 -0.02 -0.35 -16.54
N VAL A 590 -0.82 -1.42 -16.59
CA VAL A 590 -1.31 -2.00 -17.84
C VAL A 590 -2.11 -0.97 -18.63
N SER A 591 -3.04 -0.27 -17.98
CA SER A 591 -3.86 0.76 -18.65
C SER A 591 -3.02 1.94 -19.17
N THR A 592 -1.90 2.25 -18.52
CA THR A 592 -0.99 3.32 -18.93
C THR A 592 -0.13 2.87 -20.11
N ALA A 593 0.38 1.64 -20.07
CA ALA A 593 1.13 1.03 -21.17
C ALA A 593 0.30 0.93 -22.45
N GLU A 594 -0.99 0.58 -22.35
CA GLU A 594 -1.91 0.54 -23.50
C GLU A 594 -2.18 1.93 -24.09
N ARG A 595 -2.26 2.97 -23.25
CA ARG A 595 -2.54 4.35 -23.67
C ARG A 595 -1.34 5.07 -24.24
N VAL A 596 -0.13 4.67 -23.83
CA VAL A 596 1.13 5.26 -24.28
C VAL A 596 2.02 4.16 -24.89
N PRO A 597 1.81 3.82 -26.18
CA PRO A 597 2.54 2.75 -26.83
C PRO A 597 4.04 3.02 -26.99
N THR A 598 4.50 4.26 -26.78
CA THR A 598 5.92 4.64 -26.85
C THR A 598 6.65 4.48 -25.52
N MET A 599 5.97 4.05 -24.46
CA MET A 599 6.58 3.82 -23.15
C MET A 599 7.64 2.72 -23.22
N VAL A 600 8.85 3.00 -22.72
CA VAL A 600 9.94 2.02 -22.69
C VAL A 600 9.81 1.15 -21.46
N LEU A 601 9.75 -0.16 -21.69
CA LEU A 601 9.56 -1.16 -20.65
C LEU A 601 10.79 -2.06 -20.63
N ASN A 602 11.67 -1.84 -19.67
CA ASN A 602 12.89 -2.63 -19.49
C ASN A 602 12.60 -4.06 -18.99
N ALA A 603 13.48 -5.01 -19.31
CA ALA A 603 13.38 -6.41 -18.86
C ALA A 603 13.27 -6.52 -17.32
N TYR A 604 13.97 -5.66 -16.60
CA TYR A 604 13.93 -5.60 -15.14
C TYR A 604 12.55 -5.19 -14.61
N VAL A 605 11.91 -4.19 -15.24
CA VAL A 605 10.56 -3.74 -14.85
C VAL A 605 9.54 -4.84 -15.14
N ALA A 606 9.61 -5.48 -16.32
CA ALA A 606 8.77 -6.62 -16.65
C ALA A 606 8.95 -7.79 -15.67
N GLY A 607 10.20 -8.09 -15.29
CA GLY A 607 10.51 -9.11 -14.28
C GLY A 607 9.95 -8.79 -12.90
N ARG A 608 9.99 -7.52 -12.46
CA ARG A 608 9.36 -7.09 -11.21
C ARG A 608 7.84 -7.23 -11.25
N VAL A 609 7.20 -6.86 -12.36
CA VAL A 609 5.75 -7.04 -12.54
C VAL A 609 5.36 -8.52 -12.49
N GLU A 610 6.14 -9.40 -13.12
CA GLU A 610 5.93 -10.85 -13.05
C GLU A 610 6.07 -11.38 -11.63
N HIS A 611 7.10 -10.94 -10.90
CA HIS A 611 7.30 -11.32 -9.51
C HIS A 611 6.18 -10.79 -8.59
N ALA A 612 5.69 -9.56 -8.84
CA ALA A 612 4.57 -8.97 -8.11
C ALA A 612 3.28 -9.80 -8.26
N VAL A 613 2.97 -10.25 -9.49
CA VAL A 613 1.81 -11.10 -9.77
C VAL A 613 1.95 -12.47 -9.10
N ALA A 614 3.15 -13.06 -9.13
CA ALA A 614 3.42 -14.33 -8.45
C ALA A 614 3.27 -14.22 -6.92
N ALA A 615 3.86 -13.18 -6.32
CA ALA A 615 3.78 -12.92 -4.88
C ALA A 615 2.35 -12.62 -4.42
N TRP A 616 1.54 -11.95 -5.24
CA TRP A 616 0.12 -11.77 -4.91
C TRP A 616 -0.65 -13.09 -4.93
N ALA A 617 -0.41 -13.94 -5.95
CA ALA A 617 -1.05 -15.24 -6.05
C ALA A 617 -0.68 -16.14 -4.86
N GLU A 618 0.57 -16.10 -4.43
CA GLU A 618 1.05 -16.74 -3.21
C GLU A 618 0.32 -16.20 -1.97
N ALA A 619 0.21 -14.88 -1.83
CA ALA A 619 -0.47 -14.27 -0.69
C ALA A 619 -1.96 -14.68 -0.59
N VAL A 620 -2.67 -14.76 -1.71
CA VAL A 620 -4.06 -15.23 -1.74
C VAL A 620 -4.15 -16.73 -1.45
N GLY A 621 -3.20 -17.52 -1.95
CA GLY A 621 -3.08 -18.94 -1.62
C GLY A 621 -2.86 -19.17 -0.12
N GLU A 622 -1.97 -18.40 0.50
CA GLU A 622 -1.68 -18.46 1.94
C GLU A 622 -2.83 -17.94 2.81
N LEU A 623 -3.58 -16.93 2.34
CA LEU A 623 -4.81 -16.47 3.02
C LEU A 623 -5.89 -17.55 3.04
N ALA A 624 -6.05 -18.31 1.95
CA ALA A 624 -7.08 -19.33 1.83
C ALA A 624 -6.68 -20.67 2.48
N SER A 625 -5.39 -20.99 2.46
CA SER A 625 -4.89 -22.29 2.93
C SER A 625 -5.07 -22.47 4.44
N PRO A 626 -5.27 -23.71 4.93
CA PRO A 626 -5.04 -24.01 6.33
C PRO A 626 -3.60 -23.64 6.67
N PRO A 627 -3.34 -23.09 7.86
CA PRO A 627 -1.99 -22.70 8.21
C PRO A 627 -1.13 -23.96 8.14
N SER A 628 -0.22 -23.98 7.15
CA SER A 628 0.51 -25.17 6.77
C SER A 628 1.40 -25.62 7.93
N THR A 629 1.64 -26.93 8.00
CA THR A 629 2.41 -27.60 9.06
C THR A 629 3.82 -27.04 9.26
N ASN A 630 4.32 -26.26 8.29
CA ASN A 630 5.71 -25.82 8.20
C ASN A 630 5.91 -24.33 8.51
N SER A 631 4.84 -23.56 8.74
CA SER A 631 4.92 -22.11 8.96
C SER A 631 4.26 -21.73 10.27
N ALA A 632 5.03 -21.17 11.20
CA ALA A 632 4.55 -20.74 12.53
C ALA A 632 3.39 -19.71 12.44
N ASN A 633 3.27 -18.92 11.37
CA ASN A 633 2.24 -17.88 11.25
C ASN A 633 1.75 -17.71 9.80
N ALA A 634 0.68 -18.41 9.39
CA ALA A 634 0.16 -18.32 8.01
C ALA A 634 -0.31 -16.91 7.63
N GLY A 635 -0.95 -16.20 8.56
CA GLY A 635 -1.32 -14.79 8.36
C GLY A 635 -0.10 -13.88 8.14
N SER A 636 1.07 -14.25 8.69
CA SER A 636 2.30 -13.49 8.45
C SER A 636 2.92 -13.77 7.08
N MET A 637 2.85 -15.02 6.59
CA MET A 637 3.34 -15.37 5.25
C MET A 637 2.49 -14.71 4.18
N ALA A 638 1.17 -14.79 4.32
CA ALA A 638 0.23 -14.06 3.47
C ALA A 638 0.54 -12.56 3.42
N PHE A 639 0.80 -11.96 4.58
CA PHE A 639 1.17 -10.54 4.65
C PHE A 639 2.52 -10.25 4.01
N VAL A 640 3.55 -11.06 4.24
CA VAL A 640 4.89 -10.88 3.65
C VAL A 640 4.82 -10.97 2.14
N ALA A 641 4.11 -11.96 1.59
CA ALA A 641 3.90 -12.12 0.16
C ALA A 641 3.10 -10.93 -0.42
N ALA A 642 2.04 -10.47 0.26
CA ALA A 642 1.28 -9.29 -0.15
C ALA A 642 2.13 -8.00 -0.13
N ARG A 643 3.02 -7.86 0.85
CA ARG A 643 3.96 -6.74 0.93
C ARG A 643 4.96 -6.76 -0.22
N VAL A 644 5.52 -7.92 -0.55
CA VAL A 644 6.42 -8.10 -1.71
C VAL A 644 5.69 -7.75 -3.00
N ALA A 645 4.45 -8.22 -3.17
CA ALA A 645 3.63 -7.88 -4.33
C ALA A 645 3.43 -6.36 -4.48
N LEU A 646 3.14 -5.66 -3.39
CA LEU A 646 3.02 -4.21 -3.37
C LEU A 646 4.35 -3.51 -3.68
N GLU A 647 5.44 -3.94 -3.05
CA GLU A 647 6.78 -3.36 -3.24
C GLU A 647 7.25 -3.48 -4.70
N ASP A 648 7.10 -4.64 -5.32
CA ASP A 648 7.51 -4.84 -6.71
C ASP A 648 6.56 -4.15 -7.70
N ALA A 649 5.26 -4.08 -7.40
CA ALA A 649 4.31 -3.33 -8.22
C ALA A 649 4.59 -1.83 -8.20
N ASP A 650 4.85 -1.25 -7.02
CA ASP A 650 5.21 0.15 -6.85
C ASP A 650 6.57 0.44 -7.50
N ALA A 651 7.58 -0.40 -7.26
CA ALA A 651 8.90 -0.24 -7.85
C ALA A 651 8.86 -0.35 -9.38
N GLY A 652 7.99 -1.19 -9.94
CA GLY A 652 7.74 -1.28 -11.37
C GLY A 652 7.04 -0.03 -11.92
N PHE A 653 5.97 0.43 -11.27
CA PHE A 653 5.15 1.56 -11.72
C PHE A 653 5.85 2.92 -11.60
N PHE A 654 6.70 3.10 -10.59
CA PHE A 654 7.45 4.35 -10.35
C PHE A 654 8.89 4.30 -10.88
N ASP A 655 9.22 3.33 -11.73
CA ASP A 655 10.56 3.27 -12.32
C ASP A 655 10.81 4.45 -13.26
N HIS A 656 11.94 5.12 -13.10
CA HIS A 656 12.36 6.26 -13.92
C HIS A 656 12.33 5.99 -15.42
N SER A 657 12.64 4.75 -15.84
CA SER A 657 12.67 4.39 -17.27
C SER A 657 11.32 4.51 -17.97
N LEU A 658 10.20 4.45 -17.23
CA LEU A 658 8.86 4.67 -17.78
C LEU A 658 8.64 6.12 -18.22
N LEU A 659 9.40 7.07 -17.66
CA LEU A 659 9.31 8.50 -17.96
C LEU A 659 10.34 8.96 -19.00
N ASP A 660 11.47 8.26 -19.13
CA ASP A 660 12.64 8.70 -19.90
C ASP A 660 12.35 8.89 -21.40
N LEU A 661 11.45 8.11 -22.00
CA LEU A 661 11.12 8.19 -23.44
C LEU A 661 9.72 8.74 -23.77
N LEU A 662 8.93 9.14 -22.77
CA LEU A 662 7.70 9.92 -23.02
C LEU A 662 7.98 11.24 -23.75
N TYR A 663 9.19 11.78 -23.58
CA TYR A 663 9.63 13.06 -24.15
C TYR A 663 10.28 12.97 -25.54
N PHE A 664 10.48 11.77 -26.10
CA PHE A 664 10.97 11.61 -27.46
C PHE A 664 9.80 11.34 -28.41
N PRO A 665 9.16 12.38 -28.98
CA PRO A 665 8.11 12.18 -29.96
C PRO A 665 8.67 11.41 -31.15
N SER A 666 7.87 10.48 -31.68
CA SER A 666 8.17 9.73 -32.90
C SER A 666 8.51 10.63 -34.10
N ASP A 667 8.14 11.92 -34.03
CA ASP A 667 8.44 12.90 -35.06
C ASP A 667 9.92 13.34 -35.05
N GLN A 668 10.58 13.35 -33.88
CA GLN A 668 12.00 13.71 -33.76
C GLN A 668 12.93 12.58 -34.22
N VAL A 669 12.46 11.34 -34.17
CA VAL A 669 13.11 10.17 -34.77
C VAL A 669 13.35 10.43 -36.27
N PHE A 670 12.35 10.95 -37.00
CA PHE A 670 12.55 11.32 -38.41
C PHE A 670 13.56 12.46 -38.57
N GLY A 671 13.62 13.42 -37.65
CA GLY A 671 14.61 14.49 -37.66
C GLY A 671 16.06 14.01 -37.55
N ILE A 672 16.30 12.90 -36.86
CA ILE A 672 17.63 12.28 -36.71
C ILE A 672 17.94 11.35 -37.91
N TYR A 673 16.95 10.57 -38.34
CA TYR A 673 17.17 9.51 -39.34
C TYR A 673 17.05 9.97 -40.79
N VAL A 674 16.23 10.98 -41.11
CA VAL A 674 16.09 11.50 -42.48
C VAL A 674 17.41 12.07 -43.01
N PRO A 675 18.16 12.93 -42.28
CA PRO A 675 19.47 13.40 -42.76
C PRO A 675 20.52 12.29 -42.94
N LEU A 676 20.46 11.24 -42.11
CA LEU A 676 21.39 10.12 -42.17
C LEU A 676 21.10 9.17 -43.35
N PHE A 677 19.82 8.85 -43.58
CA PHE A 677 19.42 7.82 -44.54
C PHE A 677 18.92 8.38 -45.88
N ALA A 678 18.38 9.60 -45.95
CA ALA A 678 17.90 10.16 -47.22
C ALA A 678 18.99 10.30 -48.30
N PRO A 679 20.23 10.72 -48.00
CA PRO A 679 21.29 10.83 -49.01
C PRO A 679 21.66 9.50 -49.66
N ILE A 680 21.49 8.38 -48.95
CA ILE A 680 21.80 7.03 -49.43
C ILE A 680 20.55 6.37 -50.03
N GLY A 681 19.40 6.53 -49.38
CA GLY A 681 18.13 5.89 -49.75
C GLY A 681 17.51 6.47 -51.03
N LEU A 682 17.52 7.80 -51.21
CA LEU A 682 16.93 8.44 -52.40
C LEU A 682 17.60 7.98 -53.71
N PRO A 683 18.95 7.99 -53.84
CA PRO A 683 19.61 7.47 -55.04
C PRO A 683 19.38 5.98 -55.26
N LEU A 684 19.37 5.18 -54.18
CA LEU A 684 19.18 3.73 -54.27
C LEU A 684 17.78 3.38 -54.80
N VAL A 685 16.73 4.04 -54.28
CA VAL A 685 15.35 3.84 -54.72
C VAL A 685 15.16 4.36 -56.14
N ALA A 686 15.69 5.53 -56.48
CA ALA A 686 15.61 6.07 -57.84
C ALA A 686 16.29 5.14 -58.87
N SER A 687 17.46 4.61 -58.53
CA SER A 687 18.21 3.64 -59.35
C SER A 687 17.45 2.32 -59.49
N GLY A 688 16.88 1.81 -58.40
CA GLY A 688 16.05 0.60 -58.40
C GLY A 688 14.78 0.73 -59.25
N ILE A 689 14.07 1.87 -59.17
CA ILE A 689 12.89 2.14 -60.00
C ILE A 689 13.27 2.21 -61.49
N ALA A 690 14.40 2.84 -61.82
CA ALA A 690 14.90 2.90 -63.19
C ALA A 690 15.24 1.50 -63.73
N ALA A 691 15.90 0.66 -62.93
CA ALA A 691 16.17 -0.73 -63.25
C ALA A 691 14.90 -1.55 -63.46
N LEU A 692 13.92 -1.43 -62.56
CA LEU A 692 12.66 -2.15 -62.66
C LEU A 692 11.90 -1.75 -63.95
N LYS A 693 11.85 -0.45 -64.26
CA LYS A 693 11.25 0.05 -65.52
C LYS A 693 12.00 -0.45 -66.75
N PHE A 694 13.33 -0.56 -66.70
CA PHE A 694 14.14 -1.05 -67.82
C PHE A 694 13.83 -2.52 -68.15
N PHE A 695 13.70 -3.38 -67.13
CA PHE A 695 13.34 -4.79 -67.32
C PHE A 695 11.86 -4.97 -67.71
N LEU A 696 10.92 -4.27 -67.05
CA LEU A 696 9.49 -4.34 -67.38
C LEU A 696 9.14 -3.80 -68.79
N LYS A 697 9.87 -2.79 -69.29
CA LYS A 697 9.66 -2.24 -70.64
C LYS A 697 10.17 -3.17 -71.74
N LYS A 698 11.09 -4.09 -71.41
CA LYS A 698 11.64 -5.08 -72.34
C LYS A 698 10.64 -6.20 -72.64
N ASP A 699 9.86 -6.64 -71.65
CA ASP A 699 8.84 -7.68 -71.83
C ASP A 699 7.68 -7.22 -72.73
N ARG A 700 7.37 -5.92 -72.74
CA ARG A 700 6.39 -5.34 -73.68
C ARG A 700 6.87 -5.26 -75.13
N ARG A 701 8.19 -5.34 -75.39
CA ARG A 701 8.76 -5.34 -76.75
C ARG A 701 8.96 -6.74 -77.31
N THR A 702 9.04 -7.77 -76.45
CA THR A 702 9.06 -9.17 -76.87
C THR A 702 7.66 -9.73 -77.10
N ALA A 703 6.61 -9.18 -76.47
CA ALA A 703 5.21 -9.56 -76.71
C ALA A 703 4.56 -8.92 -77.97
N LYS A 704 5.28 -8.05 -78.69
CA LYS A 704 4.78 -7.35 -79.89
C LYS A 704 5.61 -7.67 -81.15
N LYS A 705 6.34 -8.78 -81.12
CA LYS A 705 7.07 -9.33 -82.27
C LYS A 705 6.50 -10.68 -82.66
#